data_AF-A0A3L7AUD9-F1
#
_entry.id   AF-A0A3L7AUD9-F1
#
_cell.length_a   1.000
_cell.length_b   1.000
_cell.length_c   1.000
_cell.angle_alpha   90.00
_cell.angle_beta   90.00
_cell.angle_gamma   90.00
#
_symmetry.space_group_name_H-M   'P 1'
#
loop_
_entity.id
_entity.type
_entity.pdbx_description
1 polymer ?
#
loop_
_entity_poly.entity_id
_entity_poly.type
_entity_poly.pdbx_seq_one_letter_code
_entity_poly.pdbx_strand_id
1 'polypeptide(L)'
;MPSTHPSGRTLASTPPKRRVPIRGIVLTAVLLALIAVCVIPLLTASTNSTARAASPIIGNGRCLDVRDSQSTAGTAVQLFGCNDSAAQQWTWEDDGTVRAFDRCLEVTDGSDATGALVQLGTCSRKSAQQRFAALPDGTLYSAKSAKCLAVQGTPGNRARIGLASCDPAQGSQQWKADTAPGTRYALSGGPAVENQFYADTPNASIIDRDGTFIQQYADAQYESDGPREWSFITGPNVDQAVPATELNEAVNPANPLDKNNDTTWRCNNSPTGLTSTYATGHERYSQRNYCDLAGVWVDPDSGDWYGLVHNEFTPAPFGDRMHYDAIDYAVSTDQGKTWAIKDQVLTSPFGTERGDTATFPADNYYYGDGDQRLFVDNASGYFYVFYASRTIAKPGVEKGQTWMQHVARAPIAQKMAPNSWQKWYDGAWQEPGTGGKESNIIPADGNGPGYTAPKDDYDPTRPGSQPAQVAAGTLPDDSQLTVMNIAWSAYLGKYIGTPQNSLAQDTETQTPLHFYATDDLATQKWTDMGTVESNKNAAWYRWLLDSGSRTSGTILGKTFRSYCSFECSTFTSEYSETTIEPLSKKDLPAPPVKTGKPYRIEATGGAKLGVDEASAWRFTSTEDGFFTITADGSDQVLGVDASGNAGRAWGAVPALAAPASEGDARIGQQWSFQRVTRVSGDRGPGKATDEYRLVNRYSGLALSLGSDANAPAVTAPIRQWNAQPGATGDVRPESSQRLALTPLP
;
A
#
# COMPACT_ATOMS: atom_id res chain seq x y z
N MET A 1 -45.45 -19.50 49.74
CA MET A 1 -45.09 -18.47 50.77
C MET A 1 -43.95 -19.04 51.63
N PRO A 2 -43.15 -18.22 52.34
CA PRO A 2 -41.69 -18.44 52.56
C PRO A 2 -41.34 -19.28 53.82
N SER A 3 -40.09 -19.53 54.25
CA SER A 3 -38.77 -18.83 54.10
C SER A 3 -37.53 -19.74 54.34
N THR A 4 -36.28 -19.28 54.07
CA THR A 4 -35.03 -20.09 54.10
C THR A 4 -33.68 -19.33 54.39
N HIS A 5 -32.70 -20.10 54.93
CA HIS A 5 -31.20 -20.09 54.99
C HIS A 5 -30.22 -18.85 54.82
N PRO A 6 -28.94 -18.93 55.34
CA PRO A 6 -27.89 -17.85 55.28
C PRO A 6 -26.42 -18.21 54.84
N SER A 7 -25.57 -17.18 54.60
CA SER A 7 -24.06 -17.17 54.53
C SER A 7 -23.52 -15.69 54.55
N GLY A 8 -22.23 -15.28 54.67
CA GLY A 8 -20.89 -15.89 54.92
C GLY A 8 -19.82 -15.47 53.85
N ARG A 9 -18.56 -15.02 54.09
CA ARG A 9 -17.77 -14.59 55.29
C ARG A 9 -16.55 -13.66 54.90
N THR A 10 -15.49 -13.52 55.72
CA THR A 10 -14.47 -12.41 55.78
C THR A 10 -13.10 -12.85 56.43
N LEU A 11 -11.92 -12.16 56.44
CA LEU A 11 -11.28 -10.98 55.77
C LEU A 11 -9.73 -10.85 56.02
N ALA A 12 -9.00 -10.09 55.15
CA ALA A 12 -7.83 -9.17 55.36
C ALA A 12 -6.38 -9.54 55.85
N SER A 13 -5.37 -8.88 55.23
CA SER A 13 -4.11 -8.25 55.78
C SER A 13 -2.77 -9.01 56.01
N THR A 14 -1.66 -8.24 56.11
CA THR A 14 -0.18 -8.55 56.11
C THR A 14 0.48 -8.36 57.51
N PRO A 15 1.84 -8.42 57.78
CA PRO A 15 3.09 -8.73 57.02
C PRO A 15 3.87 -9.94 57.70
N PRO A 16 5.21 -10.05 58.04
CA PRO A 16 6.49 -9.32 57.79
C PRO A 16 7.72 -10.21 57.39
N LYS A 17 8.90 -10.13 58.07
CA LYS A 17 10.19 -10.84 57.78
C LYS A 17 10.98 -11.23 59.06
N ARG A 18 11.67 -12.40 59.15
CA ARG A 18 12.87 -12.61 60.04
C ARG A 18 13.77 -13.88 59.79
N ARG A 19 15.06 -13.58 59.52
CA ARG A 19 16.39 -14.27 59.55
C ARG A 19 16.77 -15.56 60.37
N VAL A 20 17.77 -16.32 59.82
CA VAL A 20 18.79 -17.31 60.36
C VAL A 20 18.33 -18.62 61.08
N PRO A 21 19.15 -19.71 61.28
CA PRO A 21 20.64 -19.85 61.31
C PRO A 21 21.27 -20.98 60.42
N ILE A 22 22.48 -21.47 60.80
CA ILE A 22 23.49 -22.20 59.99
C ILE A 22 23.87 -23.55 60.64
N ARG A 23 24.29 -24.57 59.84
CA ARG A 23 25.56 -25.37 59.94
C ARG A 23 25.42 -26.88 59.63
N GLY A 24 26.34 -27.42 58.80
CA GLY A 24 26.54 -28.85 58.57
C GLY A 24 27.62 -29.10 57.51
N ILE A 25 28.65 -29.91 57.81
CA ILE A 25 29.80 -30.20 56.92
C ILE A 25 30.20 -31.67 57.07
N VAL A 26 30.24 -32.44 55.97
CA VAL A 26 31.02 -33.69 55.87
C VAL A 26 31.65 -33.80 54.47
N LEU A 27 32.89 -34.30 54.48
CA LEU A 27 33.93 -34.47 53.46
C LEU A 27 33.59 -35.02 52.05
N THR A 28 34.20 -34.34 51.07
CA THR A 28 34.98 -34.85 49.91
C THR A 28 34.59 -36.11 49.12
N ALA A 29 34.46 -35.92 47.80
CA ALA A 29 35.20 -36.70 46.79
C ALA A 29 35.54 -35.82 45.58
N VAL A 30 36.75 -35.95 45.01
CA VAL A 30 37.11 -35.35 43.71
C VAL A 30 37.10 -36.44 42.66
N LEU A 31 36.39 -36.23 41.56
CA LEU A 31 36.46 -37.08 40.38
C LEU A 31 36.38 -36.23 39.11
N LEU A 32 37.27 -36.49 38.15
CA LEU A 32 37.22 -35.84 36.83
C LEU A 32 36.02 -36.41 36.05
N ALA A 33 35.06 -35.56 35.71
CA ALA A 33 34.11 -35.83 34.63
C ALA A 33 34.68 -35.22 33.35
N LEU A 34 34.94 -36.05 32.33
CA LEU A 34 35.27 -35.54 31.00
C LEU A 34 34.03 -34.84 30.45
N ILE A 35 34.12 -33.52 30.23
CA ILE A 35 33.20 -32.85 29.30
C ILE A 35 33.59 -33.36 27.90
N ALA A 36 32.82 -34.31 27.39
CA ALA A 36 32.85 -34.66 25.98
C ALA A 36 32.35 -33.44 25.20
N VAL A 37 33.29 -32.61 24.75
CA VAL A 37 32.99 -31.47 23.88
C VAL A 37 32.44 -32.03 22.58
N CYS A 38 31.11 -32.03 22.46
CA CYS A 38 30.44 -32.32 21.22
C CYS A 38 30.77 -31.17 20.26
N VAL A 39 31.83 -31.35 19.47
CA VAL A 39 32.17 -30.46 18.36
C VAL A 39 31.12 -30.67 17.28
N ILE A 40 29.94 -30.10 17.49
CA ILE A 40 29.00 -29.81 16.42
C ILE A 40 29.77 -28.90 15.47
N PRO A 41 30.09 -29.33 14.23
CA PRO A 41 30.68 -28.41 13.28
C PRO A 41 29.65 -27.32 13.04
N LEU A 42 29.99 -26.08 13.38
CA LEU A 42 29.27 -24.94 12.84
C LEU A 42 29.48 -25.00 11.33
N LEU A 43 28.46 -25.52 10.64
CA LEU A 43 28.26 -25.29 9.22
C LEU A 43 27.98 -23.79 9.06
N THR A 44 29.06 -23.01 9.08
CA THR A 44 29.08 -21.64 8.59
C THR A 44 28.63 -21.74 7.14
N ALA A 45 27.35 -21.44 6.90
CA ALA A 45 26.83 -21.30 5.55
C ALA A 45 27.64 -20.19 4.90
N SER A 46 28.61 -20.58 4.06
CA SER A 46 29.37 -19.63 3.27
C SER A 46 28.40 -19.03 2.27
N THR A 47 27.82 -17.90 2.64
CA THR A 47 27.15 -17.01 1.71
C THR A 47 28.22 -16.50 0.78
N ASN A 48 28.49 -17.29 -0.26
CA ASN A 48 29.31 -16.89 -1.40
C ASN A 48 28.54 -15.77 -2.12
N SER A 49 28.60 -14.57 -1.55
CA SER A 49 28.35 -13.35 -2.30
C SER A 49 29.37 -13.34 -3.42
N THR A 50 28.90 -13.68 -4.63
CA THR A 50 29.61 -13.36 -5.86
C THR A 50 29.53 -11.85 -5.99
N ALA A 51 30.51 -11.16 -5.39
CA ALA A 51 30.65 -9.72 -5.51
C ALA A 51 30.51 -9.35 -6.99
N ARG A 52 29.58 -8.44 -7.31
CA ARG A 52 29.28 -8.10 -8.70
C ARG A 52 30.54 -7.59 -9.38
N ALA A 53 30.72 -7.95 -10.66
CA ALA A 53 31.87 -7.49 -11.41
C ALA A 53 31.91 -5.95 -11.42
N ALA A 54 33.06 -5.38 -11.08
CA ALA A 54 33.27 -3.95 -11.22
C ALA A 54 33.16 -3.57 -12.71
N SER A 55 32.41 -2.52 -13.01
CA SER A 55 32.09 -2.13 -14.38
C SER A 55 31.94 -0.60 -14.49
N PRO A 56 32.09 -0.01 -15.68
CA PRO A 56 31.74 1.38 -15.89
C PRO A 56 30.26 1.67 -15.71
N ILE A 57 29.97 2.77 -15.02
CA ILE A 57 28.66 3.45 -15.03
C ILE A 57 28.78 4.58 -16.06
N ILE A 58 27.88 4.61 -17.05
CA ILE A 58 28.01 5.49 -18.23
C ILE A 58 26.85 6.48 -18.32
N GLY A 59 27.14 7.78 -18.33
CA GLY A 59 26.18 8.87 -18.53
C GLY A 59 26.68 9.86 -19.58
N ASN A 60 25.78 10.39 -20.43
CA ASN A 60 26.12 11.28 -21.57
C ASN A 60 27.32 10.81 -22.43
N GLY A 61 27.42 9.50 -22.69
CA GLY A 61 28.52 8.90 -23.47
C GLY A 61 29.89 8.95 -22.80
N ARG A 62 29.94 9.13 -21.47
CA ARG A 62 31.14 9.21 -20.64
C ARG A 62 31.00 8.35 -19.39
N CYS A 63 32.13 8.01 -18.78
CA CYS A 63 32.16 7.16 -17.61
C CYS A 63 32.17 7.99 -16.32
N LEU A 64 31.47 7.48 -15.30
CA LEU A 64 31.54 7.97 -13.92
C LEU A 64 32.96 7.69 -13.38
N ASP A 65 33.67 8.75 -13.00
CA ASP A 65 35.12 8.75 -12.86
C ASP A 65 35.54 9.34 -11.50
N VAL A 66 36.39 8.60 -10.78
CA VAL A 66 37.08 9.07 -9.58
C VAL A 66 38.21 10.00 -10.02
N ARG A 67 38.03 11.30 -9.77
CA ARG A 67 38.86 12.34 -10.35
C ARG A 67 40.35 12.10 -10.10
N ASP A 68 41.11 12.20 -11.20
CA ASP A 68 42.57 12.11 -11.24
C ASP A 68 43.09 10.81 -10.56
N SER A 69 42.26 9.75 -10.50
CA SER A 69 42.50 8.42 -9.88
C SER A 69 42.84 8.44 -8.38
N GLN A 70 42.37 9.42 -7.61
CA GLN A 70 42.73 9.56 -6.19
C GLN A 70 41.80 8.75 -5.25
N SER A 71 42.31 7.69 -4.63
CA SER A 71 41.55 6.80 -3.71
C SER A 71 41.29 7.34 -2.29
N THR A 72 41.57 8.62 -2.06
CA THR A 72 41.29 9.34 -0.82
C THR A 72 39.79 9.60 -0.63
N ALA A 73 39.35 9.66 0.63
CA ALA A 73 38.03 10.20 0.92
C ALA A 73 38.00 11.72 0.63
N GLY A 74 36.88 12.23 0.15
CA GLY A 74 36.73 13.59 -0.36
C GLY A 74 37.18 13.79 -1.82
N THR A 75 37.68 12.75 -2.50
CA THR A 75 37.95 12.84 -3.95
C THR A 75 36.65 13.06 -4.72
N ALA A 76 36.63 14.11 -5.54
CA ALA A 76 35.50 14.43 -6.41
C ALA A 76 35.18 13.30 -7.41
N VAL A 77 33.90 12.98 -7.57
CA VAL A 77 33.41 12.17 -8.69
C VAL A 77 32.95 13.09 -9.82
N GLN A 78 33.24 12.69 -11.07
CA GLN A 78 33.07 13.48 -12.29
C GLN A 78 32.65 12.60 -13.49
N LEU A 79 32.33 13.20 -14.63
CA LEU A 79 32.40 12.51 -15.92
C LEU A 79 33.84 12.56 -16.48
N PHE A 80 34.28 11.48 -17.12
CA PHE A 80 35.48 11.47 -17.96
C PHE A 80 35.32 10.56 -19.18
N GLY A 81 36.22 10.68 -20.15
CA GLY A 81 36.26 9.76 -21.29
C GLY A 81 36.52 8.33 -20.81
N CYS A 82 35.70 7.38 -21.24
CA CYS A 82 35.84 5.97 -20.87
C CYS A 82 37.21 5.42 -21.29
N ASN A 83 37.94 4.82 -20.35
CA ASN A 83 39.34 4.44 -20.51
C ASN A 83 39.75 3.17 -19.74
N ASP A 84 38.76 2.41 -19.26
CA ASP A 84 38.88 1.15 -18.50
C ASP A 84 39.70 1.20 -17.20
N SER A 85 40.23 2.36 -16.80
CA SER A 85 41.02 2.51 -15.57
C SER A 85 40.20 2.22 -14.31
N ALA A 86 40.88 1.81 -13.23
CA ALA A 86 40.24 1.51 -11.95
C ALA A 86 39.45 2.68 -11.33
N ALA A 87 39.68 3.92 -11.79
CA ALA A 87 38.89 5.09 -11.42
C ALA A 87 37.46 5.10 -11.99
N GLN A 88 37.17 4.24 -12.97
CA GLN A 88 35.89 4.11 -13.64
C GLN A 88 35.21 2.77 -13.38
N GLN A 89 35.84 1.86 -12.62
CA GLN A 89 35.30 0.53 -12.32
C GLN A 89 34.54 0.56 -10.99
N TRP A 90 33.20 0.47 -11.06
CA TRP A 90 32.32 0.54 -9.91
C TRP A 90 31.67 -0.82 -9.59
N THR A 91 31.73 -1.22 -8.33
CA THR A 91 31.10 -2.45 -7.80
C THR A 91 29.78 -2.10 -7.10
N TRP A 92 28.69 -2.76 -7.50
CA TRP A 92 27.37 -2.61 -6.87
C TRP A 92 27.09 -3.70 -5.84
N GLU A 93 26.89 -3.30 -4.60
CA GLU A 93 26.75 -4.19 -3.45
C GLU A 93 25.28 -4.36 -3.03
N ASP A 94 24.94 -5.52 -2.46
CA ASP A 94 23.57 -5.81 -1.99
C ASP A 94 23.14 -4.95 -0.78
N ASP A 95 24.06 -4.20 -0.16
CA ASP A 95 23.76 -3.19 0.85
C ASP A 95 23.50 -1.78 0.29
N GLY A 96 23.41 -1.64 -1.04
CA GLY A 96 23.14 -0.38 -1.73
C GLY A 96 24.34 0.56 -1.87
N THR A 97 25.54 0.13 -1.46
CA THR A 97 26.76 0.89 -1.72
C THR A 97 27.30 0.65 -3.14
N VAL A 98 27.79 1.72 -3.76
CA VAL A 98 28.48 1.69 -5.05
C VAL A 98 29.95 2.01 -4.78
N ARG A 99 30.89 1.14 -5.16
CA ARG A 99 32.27 1.18 -4.64
C ARG A 99 33.35 1.25 -5.71
N ALA A 100 34.38 2.05 -5.44
CA ALA A 100 35.63 2.12 -6.22
C ALA A 100 36.80 2.38 -5.25
N PHE A 101 37.97 1.75 -5.49
CA PHE A 101 39.16 1.84 -4.62
C PHE A 101 38.91 1.62 -3.10
N ASP A 102 38.08 0.65 -2.74
CA ASP A 102 37.63 0.38 -1.35
C ASP A 102 36.95 1.58 -0.64
N ARG A 103 36.51 2.57 -1.43
CA ARG A 103 35.66 3.69 -1.03
C ARG A 103 34.25 3.51 -1.58
N CYS A 104 33.31 4.24 -1.01
CA CYS A 104 31.92 4.26 -1.44
C CYS A 104 31.62 5.58 -2.16
N LEU A 105 30.76 5.56 -3.17
CA LEU A 105 30.08 6.76 -3.64
C LEU A 105 29.29 7.36 -2.47
N GLU A 106 29.32 8.68 -2.34
CA GLU A 106 28.75 9.40 -1.21
C GLU A 106 28.27 10.79 -1.67
N VAL A 107 27.08 11.21 -1.24
CA VAL A 107 26.68 12.63 -1.35
C VAL A 107 27.43 13.44 -0.28
N THR A 108 28.18 14.46 -0.69
CA THR A 108 29.04 15.28 0.20
C THR A 108 28.25 15.81 1.40
N ASP A 109 28.81 15.60 2.59
CA ASP A 109 28.25 15.94 3.92
C ASP A 109 26.84 15.37 4.22
N GLY A 110 26.31 14.49 3.35
CA GLY A 110 24.95 13.96 3.44
C GLY A 110 23.86 15.01 3.18
N SER A 111 24.17 16.07 2.43
CA SER A 111 23.20 17.10 2.03
C SER A 111 22.14 16.55 1.07
N ASP A 112 20.89 16.99 1.22
CA ASP A 112 19.78 16.68 0.30
C ASP A 112 19.56 17.78 -0.75
N ALA A 113 20.41 18.82 -0.79
CA ALA A 113 20.24 19.97 -1.66
C ALA A 113 20.34 19.62 -3.15
N THR A 114 19.55 20.29 -3.98
CA THR A 114 19.73 20.23 -5.44
C THR A 114 21.10 20.79 -5.81
N GLY A 115 21.87 20.04 -6.59
CA GLY A 115 23.27 20.32 -6.89
C GLY A 115 24.28 19.82 -5.83
N ALA A 116 23.84 19.18 -4.73
CA ALA A 116 24.74 18.56 -3.77
C ALA A 116 25.61 17.49 -4.44
N LEU A 117 26.93 17.69 -4.45
CA LEU A 117 27.84 16.91 -5.28
C LEU A 117 28.18 15.55 -4.65
N VAL A 118 28.54 14.58 -5.51
CA VAL A 118 29.06 13.28 -5.06
C VAL A 118 30.60 13.20 -5.05
N GLN A 119 31.10 12.40 -4.12
CA GLN A 119 32.51 12.16 -3.82
C GLN A 119 32.77 10.68 -3.47
N LEU A 120 34.04 10.33 -3.25
CA LEU A 120 34.41 9.12 -2.52
C LEU A 120 34.33 9.35 -1.01
N GLY A 121 33.47 8.59 -0.33
CA GLY A 121 33.36 8.49 1.12
C GLY A 121 34.05 7.25 1.69
N THR A 122 34.24 7.21 3.01
CA THR A 122 34.67 5.97 3.70
C THR A 122 33.44 5.09 3.95
N CYS A 123 33.42 3.89 3.38
CA CYS A 123 32.26 3.00 3.41
C CYS A 123 31.75 2.73 4.84
N SER A 124 30.45 2.94 5.05
CA SER A 124 29.77 2.71 6.32
C SER A 124 28.38 2.10 6.11
N ARG A 125 28.15 0.94 6.72
CA ARG A 125 26.83 0.27 6.72
C ARG A 125 25.72 1.10 7.40
N LYS A 126 26.05 2.17 8.14
CA LYS A 126 25.10 3.11 8.76
C LYS A 126 24.90 4.43 8.00
N SER A 127 25.65 4.68 6.92
CA SER A 127 25.58 5.94 6.17
C SER A 127 24.48 5.88 5.11
N ALA A 128 23.39 6.65 5.29
CA ALA A 128 22.29 6.70 4.34
C ALA A 128 22.68 7.42 3.03
N GLN A 129 23.54 8.44 3.12
CA GLN A 129 24.09 9.18 1.97
C GLN A 129 25.09 8.37 1.11
N GLN A 130 25.28 7.08 1.42
CA GLN A 130 26.04 6.10 0.64
C GLN A 130 25.11 4.99 0.09
N ARG A 131 23.80 5.24 -0.03
CA ARG A 131 22.80 4.28 -0.55
C ARG A 131 22.25 4.78 -1.87
N PHE A 132 22.43 3.96 -2.91
CA PHE A 132 21.96 4.26 -4.25
C PHE A 132 21.31 3.03 -4.89
N ALA A 133 20.44 3.28 -5.86
CA ALA A 133 19.93 2.28 -6.78
C ALA A 133 20.15 2.74 -8.22
N ALA A 134 20.20 1.80 -9.16
CA ALA A 134 19.84 2.08 -10.54
C ALA A 134 18.38 1.70 -10.72
N LEU A 135 17.54 2.65 -11.13
CA LEU A 135 16.12 2.38 -11.38
C LEU A 135 15.92 1.93 -12.83
N PRO A 136 14.81 1.23 -13.15
CA PRO A 136 14.63 0.65 -14.49
C PRO A 136 14.37 1.69 -15.59
N ASP A 137 14.05 2.92 -15.21
CA ASP A 137 13.91 4.11 -16.08
C ASP A 137 15.27 4.68 -16.57
N GLY A 138 16.39 4.15 -16.07
CA GLY A 138 17.76 4.60 -16.36
C GLY A 138 18.31 5.65 -15.40
N THR A 139 17.58 6.07 -14.37
CA THR A 139 18.07 7.01 -13.36
C THR A 139 18.91 6.31 -12.27
N LEU A 140 19.73 7.08 -11.56
CA LEU A 140 20.42 6.61 -10.35
C LEU A 140 19.89 7.35 -9.11
N TYR A 141 19.01 6.67 -8.38
CA TYR A 141 18.31 7.17 -7.20
C TYR A 141 19.21 7.19 -5.95
N SER A 142 19.13 8.26 -5.14
CA SER A 142 19.81 8.40 -3.84
C SER A 142 18.82 8.17 -2.70
N ALA A 143 18.98 7.05 -1.99
CA ALA A 143 18.00 6.54 -1.04
C ALA A 143 17.96 7.24 0.32
N LYS A 144 18.63 8.40 0.45
CA LYS A 144 18.46 9.34 1.58
C LYS A 144 17.53 10.49 1.23
N SER A 145 17.74 11.07 0.05
CA SER A 145 17.19 12.36 -0.38
C SER A 145 15.96 12.25 -1.29
N ALA A 146 15.61 11.03 -1.69
CA ALA A 146 14.72 10.71 -2.82
C ALA A 146 15.13 11.29 -4.21
N LYS A 147 16.15 12.16 -4.27
CA LYS A 147 16.71 12.76 -5.49
C LYS A 147 17.59 11.82 -6.32
N CYS A 148 17.70 12.10 -7.61
CA CYS A 148 18.49 11.34 -8.58
C CYS A 148 19.84 12.00 -8.88
N LEU A 149 20.84 11.22 -9.33
CA LEU A 149 22.14 11.73 -9.77
C LEU A 149 22.03 12.39 -11.15
N ALA A 150 22.41 13.66 -11.23
CA ALA A 150 22.45 14.46 -12.44
C ALA A 150 23.88 14.97 -12.74
N VAL A 151 24.22 15.01 -14.03
CA VAL A 151 25.40 15.71 -14.55
C VAL A 151 25.19 17.22 -14.42
N GLN A 152 26.08 17.89 -13.68
CA GLN A 152 25.95 19.30 -13.31
C GLN A 152 26.60 20.20 -14.36
N GLY A 153 25.80 21.06 -14.99
CA GLY A 153 26.24 21.94 -16.07
C GLY A 153 26.45 21.19 -17.40
N THR A 154 27.30 21.72 -18.28
CA THR A 154 27.54 21.14 -19.61
C THR A 154 28.25 19.78 -19.52
N PRO A 155 27.70 18.68 -20.08
CA PRO A 155 28.34 17.37 -20.06
C PRO A 155 29.70 17.37 -20.78
N GLY A 156 30.74 17.00 -20.05
CA GLY A 156 32.12 17.02 -20.55
C GLY A 156 33.10 16.39 -19.55
N ASN A 157 34.36 16.26 -19.93
CA ASN A 157 35.38 15.74 -19.02
C ASN A 157 35.57 16.72 -17.86
N ARG A 158 35.57 16.21 -16.62
CA ARG A 158 35.57 16.98 -15.36
C ARG A 158 34.26 17.71 -15.02
N ALA A 159 33.17 17.50 -15.77
CA ALA A 159 31.82 17.88 -15.31
C ALA A 159 31.51 17.11 -14.01
N ARG A 160 30.96 17.79 -12.99
CA ARG A 160 30.67 17.16 -11.69
C ARG A 160 29.31 16.47 -11.72
N ILE A 161 29.14 15.50 -10.83
CA ILE A 161 27.87 14.81 -10.59
C ILE A 161 27.31 15.27 -9.23
N GLY A 162 26.01 15.44 -9.13
CA GLY A 162 25.31 15.82 -7.90
C GLY A 162 23.79 15.58 -8.00
N LEU A 163 23.06 15.82 -6.92
CA LEU A 163 21.62 15.56 -6.85
C LEU A 163 20.77 16.50 -7.72
N ALA A 164 19.62 16.02 -8.19
CA ALA A 164 18.50 16.80 -8.71
C ALA A 164 17.18 16.04 -8.45
N SER A 165 16.04 16.74 -8.51
CA SER A 165 14.71 16.10 -8.54
C SER A 165 14.67 15.05 -9.66
N CYS A 166 14.17 13.86 -9.37
CA CYS A 166 14.17 12.76 -10.35
C CYS A 166 13.26 13.09 -11.53
N ASP A 167 13.84 13.16 -12.73
CA ASP A 167 13.10 13.29 -13.99
C ASP A 167 13.79 12.43 -15.05
N PRO A 168 13.21 11.26 -15.41
CA PRO A 168 13.80 10.35 -16.38
C PRO A 168 13.84 10.90 -17.81
N ALA A 169 13.11 11.97 -18.13
CA ALA A 169 13.23 12.65 -19.42
C ALA A 169 14.53 13.47 -19.52
N GLN A 170 15.18 13.82 -18.40
CA GLN A 170 16.45 14.55 -18.42
C GLN A 170 17.60 13.65 -18.86
N GLY A 171 18.13 13.92 -20.05
CA GLY A 171 19.33 13.26 -20.55
C GLY A 171 20.59 13.47 -19.69
N SER A 172 20.58 14.35 -18.69
CA SER A 172 21.64 14.52 -17.67
C SER A 172 21.49 13.57 -16.46
N GLN A 173 20.34 12.91 -16.31
CA GLN A 173 20.02 11.92 -15.27
C GLN A 173 20.01 10.47 -15.81
N GLN A 174 20.33 10.28 -17.09
CA GLN A 174 20.26 8.99 -17.76
C GLN A 174 21.60 8.24 -17.73
N TRP A 175 21.60 7.06 -17.11
CA TRP A 175 22.77 6.25 -16.80
C TRP A 175 22.61 4.79 -17.21
N LYS A 176 23.68 4.23 -17.76
CA LYS A 176 23.82 2.78 -18.05
C LYS A 176 24.74 2.15 -17.01
N ALA A 177 24.20 1.24 -16.20
CA ALA A 177 24.89 0.57 -15.09
C ALA A 177 24.68 -0.95 -15.13
N ASP A 178 25.24 -1.63 -16.14
CA ASP A 178 24.99 -3.05 -16.46
C ASP A 178 25.20 -4.05 -15.32
N THR A 179 25.99 -3.69 -14.29
CA THR A 179 26.27 -4.53 -13.12
C THR A 179 25.58 -4.06 -11.84
N ALA A 180 24.61 -3.15 -11.92
CA ALA A 180 23.70 -2.84 -10.82
C ALA A 180 22.79 -4.04 -10.47
N PRO A 181 22.07 -4.02 -9.33
CA PRO A 181 20.93 -4.89 -9.12
C PRO A 181 19.84 -4.52 -10.14
N GLY A 182 19.78 -5.24 -11.26
CA GLY A 182 18.79 -4.97 -12.32
C GLY A 182 17.35 -5.32 -11.91
N THR A 183 16.38 -4.84 -12.67
CA THR A 183 14.97 -5.18 -12.47
C THR A 183 14.73 -6.70 -12.51
N ARG A 184 13.74 -7.14 -11.75
CA ARG A 184 13.24 -8.52 -11.73
C ARG A 184 12.07 -8.74 -12.69
N TYR A 185 11.49 -7.66 -13.21
CA TYR A 185 10.22 -7.68 -13.92
C TYR A 185 10.31 -6.85 -15.21
N ALA A 186 9.75 -7.36 -16.29
CA ALA A 186 9.32 -6.55 -17.43
C ALA A 186 7.84 -6.21 -17.24
N LEU A 187 7.47 -4.96 -17.51
CA LEU A 187 6.09 -4.51 -17.52
C LEU A 187 5.67 -4.18 -18.94
N SER A 188 4.38 -4.37 -19.24
CA SER A 188 3.79 -4.00 -20.52
C SER A 188 2.34 -3.59 -20.33
N GLY A 189 1.89 -2.60 -21.10
CA GLY A 189 0.51 -2.15 -21.14
C GLY A 189 -0.09 -2.36 -22.52
N GLY A 190 -1.26 -2.99 -22.60
CA GLY A 190 -2.09 -3.02 -23.79
C GLY A 190 -2.64 -1.64 -24.17
N PRO A 191 -3.42 -1.53 -25.27
CA PRO A 191 -3.98 -0.25 -25.69
C PRO A 191 -4.91 0.35 -24.63
N ALA A 192 -5.00 1.67 -24.60
CA ALA A 192 -5.99 2.40 -23.80
C ALA A 192 -7.42 2.10 -24.29
N VAL A 193 -8.35 1.94 -23.34
CA VAL A 193 -9.78 1.75 -23.55
C VAL A 193 -10.53 2.77 -22.72
N GLU A 194 -11.38 3.57 -23.35
CA GLU A 194 -12.19 4.62 -22.69
C GLU A 194 -13.02 4.05 -21.52
N ASN A 195 -13.02 4.76 -20.40
CA ASN A 195 -13.83 4.46 -19.22
C ASN A 195 -14.90 5.55 -19.05
N GLN A 196 -16.17 5.15 -19.01
CA GLN A 196 -17.30 6.09 -18.98
C GLN A 196 -17.78 6.45 -17.58
N PHE A 197 -17.29 5.76 -16.54
CA PHE A 197 -17.67 6.00 -15.14
C PHE A 197 -16.44 6.47 -14.35
N TYR A 198 -16.32 7.78 -14.18
CA TYR A 198 -15.24 8.45 -13.45
C TYR A 198 -15.75 9.75 -12.81
N ALA A 199 -15.01 10.25 -11.82
CA ALA A 199 -15.26 11.51 -11.13
C ALA A 199 -13.95 12.00 -10.45
N ASP A 200 -14.04 12.98 -9.55
CA ASP A 200 -12.91 13.57 -8.79
C ASP A 200 -12.36 12.65 -7.68
N THR A 201 -12.53 11.34 -7.84
CA THR A 201 -12.02 10.29 -6.95
C THR A 201 -11.80 8.98 -7.73
N PRO A 202 -11.01 8.03 -7.20
CA PRO A 202 -10.84 6.72 -7.81
C PRO A 202 -12.00 5.79 -7.50
N ASN A 203 -12.36 4.96 -8.47
CA ASN A 203 -13.46 4.03 -8.31
C ASN A 203 -13.12 2.88 -7.33
N ALA A 204 -13.89 2.76 -6.24
CA ALA A 204 -13.78 1.69 -5.26
C ALA A 204 -14.80 0.56 -5.53
N SER A 205 -14.35 -0.70 -5.58
CA SER A 205 -15.22 -1.84 -5.89
C SER A 205 -15.69 -2.58 -4.63
N ILE A 206 -16.99 -2.91 -4.60
CA ILE A 206 -17.73 -3.46 -3.46
C ILE A 206 -18.45 -4.74 -3.93
N ILE A 207 -18.41 -5.80 -3.11
CA ILE A 207 -19.33 -6.95 -3.19
C ILE A 207 -20.15 -6.94 -1.89
N ASP A 208 -21.44 -6.67 -2.00
CA ASP A 208 -22.34 -6.68 -0.83
C ASP A 208 -22.71 -8.11 -0.41
N ARG A 209 -23.36 -8.26 0.76
CA ARG A 209 -23.72 -9.55 1.39
C ARG A 209 -24.55 -10.50 0.53
N ASP A 210 -25.37 -9.95 -0.37
CA ASP A 210 -26.19 -10.70 -1.33
C ASP A 210 -25.46 -11.00 -2.65
N GLY A 211 -24.19 -10.60 -2.76
CA GLY A 211 -23.34 -10.79 -3.94
C GLY A 211 -23.50 -9.73 -5.02
N THR A 212 -24.25 -8.66 -4.78
CA THR A 212 -24.35 -7.52 -5.70
C THR A 212 -22.99 -6.84 -5.84
N PHE A 213 -22.51 -6.75 -7.09
CA PHE A 213 -21.34 -5.94 -7.42
C PHE A 213 -21.76 -4.48 -7.57
N ILE A 214 -21.05 -3.61 -6.86
CA ILE A 214 -21.24 -2.17 -6.88
C ILE A 214 -19.86 -1.54 -7.00
N GLN A 215 -19.74 -0.46 -7.76
CA GLN A 215 -18.52 0.35 -7.79
C GLN A 215 -18.89 1.80 -7.50
N GLN A 216 -18.14 2.41 -6.59
CA GLN A 216 -18.39 3.71 -5.98
C GLN A 216 -17.36 4.72 -6.48
N TYR A 217 -17.80 5.94 -6.79
CA TYR A 217 -16.96 7.12 -7.04
C TYR A 217 -17.71 8.37 -6.54
N ALA A 218 -17.07 9.53 -6.52
CA ALA A 218 -17.62 10.77 -5.97
C ALA A 218 -17.00 12.02 -6.61
N ASP A 219 -17.76 13.12 -6.58
CA ASP A 219 -17.43 14.45 -7.10
C ASP A 219 -17.91 15.53 -6.11
N ALA A 220 -17.14 16.59 -5.87
CA ALA A 220 -17.50 17.67 -4.94
C ALA A 220 -17.08 19.08 -5.41
N GLN A 221 -17.32 19.41 -6.68
CA GLN A 221 -16.94 20.69 -7.31
C GLN A 221 -17.24 21.96 -6.48
N TYR A 222 -16.38 22.97 -6.61
CA TYR A 222 -16.40 24.16 -5.73
C TYR A 222 -17.49 25.19 -6.05
N GLU A 223 -17.72 25.44 -7.34
CA GLU A 223 -18.60 26.49 -7.86
C GLU A 223 -20.06 26.31 -7.40
N SER A 224 -20.85 27.38 -7.28
CA SER A 224 -22.16 27.32 -6.62
C SER A 224 -23.20 26.41 -7.30
N ASP A 225 -23.04 26.17 -8.60
CA ASP A 225 -23.82 25.27 -9.45
C ASP A 225 -23.09 23.95 -9.82
N GLY A 226 -21.88 23.74 -9.30
CA GLY A 226 -21.12 22.50 -9.50
C GLY A 226 -21.72 21.28 -8.77
N PRO A 227 -21.62 20.06 -9.35
CA PRO A 227 -22.12 18.83 -8.76
C PRO A 227 -21.42 18.47 -7.44
N ARG A 228 -22.16 17.79 -6.55
CA ARG A 228 -21.67 17.27 -5.26
C ARG A 228 -22.35 15.95 -4.94
N GLU A 229 -21.75 14.86 -5.39
CA GLU A 229 -22.43 13.57 -5.54
C GLU A 229 -21.56 12.40 -5.07
N TRP A 230 -22.15 11.47 -4.32
CA TRP A 230 -21.61 10.15 -4.06
C TRP A 230 -22.32 9.17 -4.99
N SER A 231 -21.63 8.75 -6.05
CA SER A 231 -22.18 7.98 -7.16
C SER A 231 -21.81 6.50 -7.10
N PHE A 232 -22.73 5.68 -7.58
CA PHE A 232 -22.59 4.22 -7.62
C PHE A 232 -23.02 3.70 -8.99
N ILE A 233 -22.34 2.66 -9.47
CA ILE A 233 -22.73 1.82 -10.61
C ILE A 233 -22.85 0.37 -10.17
N THR A 234 -23.69 -0.42 -10.84
CA THR A 234 -23.90 -1.84 -10.54
C THR A 234 -24.15 -2.66 -11.80
N GLY A 235 -23.89 -3.97 -11.73
CA GLY A 235 -24.10 -4.90 -12.83
C GLY A 235 -23.43 -6.26 -12.59
N PRO A 236 -23.32 -7.10 -13.64
CA PRO A 236 -22.58 -8.36 -13.57
C PRO A 236 -21.08 -8.15 -13.27
N ASN A 237 -20.48 -7.10 -13.82
CA ASN A 237 -19.08 -6.68 -13.71
C ASN A 237 -18.97 -5.24 -14.27
N VAL A 238 -17.78 -4.61 -14.20
CA VAL A 238 -17.62 -3.21 -14.65
C VAL A 238 -17.90 -2.98 -16.15
N ASP A 239 -17.63 -3.96 -17.03
CA ASP A 239 -17.88 -3.84 -18.48
C ASP A 239 -19.39 -3.83 -18.84
N GLN A 240 -20.23 -4.21 -17.88
CA GLN A 240 -21.67 -4.37 -18.01
C GLN A 240 -22.42 -3.60 -16.91
N ALA A 241 -21.75 -2.62 -16.31
CA ALA A 241 -22.31 -1.80 -15.24
C ALA A 241 -23.17 -0.65 -15.79
N VAL A 242 -24.16 -0.25 -15.00
CA VAL A 242 -25.04 0.90 -15.24
C VAL A 242 -25.15 1.74 -13.95
N PRO A 243 -25.51 3.03 -14.02
CA PRO A 243 -25.80 3.83 -12.83
C PRO A 243 -26.78 3.13 -11.88
N ALA A 244 -26.43 3.03 -10.61
CA ALA A 244 -27.26 2.42 -9.58
C ALA A 244 -28.28 3.44 -9.09
N THR A 245 -29.28 3.77 -9.93
CA THR A 245 -30.23 4.88 -9.73
C THR A 245 -30.86 4.92 -8.33
N GLU A 246 -31.25 3.77 -7.75
CA GLU A 246 -31.82 3.73 -6.39
C GLU A 246 -30.84 4.18 -5.28
N LEU A 247 -29.53 4.02 -5.50
CA LEU A 247 -28.50 4.53 -4.59
C LEU A 247 -28.16 5.99 -4.90
N ASN A 248 -28.02 6.36 -6.16
CA ASN A 248 -27.60 7.71 -6.55
C ASN A 248 -28.69 8.75 -6.22
N GLU A 249 -29.96 8.42 -6.46
CA GLU A 249 -31.13 9.26 -6.13
C GLU A 249 -31.58 9.11 -4.66
N ALA A 250 -30.82 8.40 -3.81
CA ALA A 250 -31.23 8.15 -2.44
C ALA A 250 -31.26 9.44 -1.60
N VAL A 251 -32.36 9.61 -0.85
CA VAL A 251 -32.64 10.75 0.03
C VAL A 251 -32.92 10.23 1.43
N ASN A 252 -32.30 10.83 2.45
CA ASN A 252 -32.55 10.47 3.84
C ASN A 252 -34.00 10.80 4.24
N PRO A 253 -34.83 9.81 4.65
CA PRO A 253 -36.23 10.03 4.97
C PRO A 253 -36.43 10.87 6.25
N ALA A 254 -35.41 11.03 7.08
CA ALA A 254 -35.41 11.93 8.24
C ALA A 254 -34.90 13.34 7.91
N ASN A 255 -34.22 13.55 6.76
CA ASN A 255 -33.73 14.85 6.33
C ASN A 255 -33.65 14.96 4.78
N PRO A 256 -34.60 15.64 4.11
CA PRO A 256 -34.62 15.73 2.65
C PRO A 256 -33.51 16.61 2.03
N LEU A 257 -32.63 17.21 2.85
CA LEU A 257 -31.42 17.89 2.40
C LEU A 257 -30.19 16.96 2.34
N ASP A 258 -30.28 15.77 2.95
CA ASP A 258 -29.20 14.79 3.01
C ASP A 258 -29.41 13.71 1.94
N LYS A 259 -28.58 13.72 0.89
CA LYS A 259 -28.75 12.89 -0.30
C LYS A 259 -27.41 12.36 -0.82
N ASN A 260 -27.47 11.34 -1.67
CA ASN A 260 -26.30 10.89 -2.42
C ASN A 260 -26.00 11.78 -3.64
N ASN A 261 -27.02 12.31 -4.33
CA ASN A 261 -26.87 13.28 -5.43
C ASN A 261 -26.85 14.77 -5.02
N ASP A 262 -26.68 15.06 -3.72
CA ASP A 262 -26.45 16.40 -3.18
C ASP A 262 -25.85 16.27 -1.78
N THR A 263 -24.53 16.15 -1.72
CA THR A 263 -23.79 15.96 -0.46
C THR A 263 -23.60 17.27 0.31
N THR A 264 -24.02 18.41 -0.24
CA THR A 264 -23.81 19.76 0.30
C THR A 264 -24.22 19.88 1.76
N TRP A 265 -25.37 19.31 2.16
CA TRP A 265 -25.79 19.32 3.56
C TRP A 265 -24.91 18.40 4.41
N ARG A 266 -24.61 17.18 3.94
CA ARG A 266 -23.84 16.16 4.65
C ARG A 266 -22.44 16.66 4.96
N CYS A 267 -21.74 17.20 3.96
CA CYS A 267 -20.38 17.73 4.11
C CYS A 267 -20.32 18.94 5.04
N ASN A 268 -21.23 19.91 4.89
CA ASN A 268 -21.28 21.09 5.76
C ASN A 268 -21.63 20.75 7.23
N ASN A 269 -22.32 19.63 7.50
CA ASN A 269 -22.70 19.19 8.84
C ASN A 269 -21.91 17.97 9.33
N SER A 270 -20.81 17.60 8.64
CA SER A 270 -19.87 16.57 9.11
C SER A 270 -19.07 17.08 10.33
N PRO A 271 -18.37 16.21 11.08
CA PRO A 271 -17.42 16.60 12.12
C PRO A 271 -16.44 17.67 11.63
N THR A 272 -15.79 17.45 10.48
CA THR A 272 -14.93 18.44 9.81
C THR A 272 -15.74 19.67 9.36
N GLY A 273 -16.90 19.47 8.72
CA GLY A 273 -17.75 20.55 8.22
C GLY A 273 -18.27 21.53 9.27
N LEU A 274 -18.46 21.08 10.51
CA LEU A 274 -18.92 21.89 11.64
C LEU A 274 -17.80 22.78 12.22
N THR A 275 -16.52 22.40 12.07
CA THR A 275 -15.37 23.25 12.42
C THR A 275 -14.87 24.12 11.27
N SER A 276 -15.35 23.86 10.05
CA SER A 276 -14.91 24.53 8.82
C SER A 276 -15.42 25.97 8.68
N THR A 277 -14.75 26.79 7.86
CA THR A 277 -15.12 28.20 7.63
C THR A 277 -15.22 28.56 6.14
N TYR A 278 -16.19 29.39 5.76
CA TYR A 278 -16.34 29.86 4.37
C TYR A 278 -15.19 30.78 3.94
N ALA A 279 -14.82 30.73 2.65
CA ALA A 279 -13.86 31.65 2.07
C ALA A 279 -14.47 33.06 1.94
N THR A 280 -13.82 34.08 2.52
CA THR A 280 -14.27 35.47 2.41
C THR A 280 -13.73 36.13 1.15
N GLY A 281 -14.61 36.51 0.22
CA GLY A 281 -14.20 37.25 -1.00
C GLY A 281 -13.68 36.37 -2.15
N HIS A 282 -13.90 35.05 -2.10
CA HIS A 282 -13.54 34.12 -3.18
C HIS A 282 -14.82 33.52 -3.78
N GLU A 283 -15.22 33.99 -4.96
CA GLU A 283 -16.49 33.60 -5.60
C GLU A 283 -16.56 32.10 -5.96
N ARG A 284 -15.40 31.46 -6.23
CA ARG A 284 -15.26 30.03 -6.55
C ARG A 284 -15.69 29.09 -5.43
N TYR A 285 -15.49 29.47 -4.16
CA TYR A 285 -15.70 28.56 -3.03
C TYR A 285 -17.05 28.81 -2.36
N SER A 286 -18.10 28.22 -2.97
CA SER A 286 -19.48 28.32 -2.49
C SER A 286 -19.77 27.65 -1.14
N GLN A 287 -18.93 26.71 -0.68
CA GLN A 287 -19.10 25.97 0.59
C GLN A 287 -17.89 26.12 1.51
N ARG A 288 -18.04 25.69 2.77
CA ARG A 288 -16.95 25.64 3.77
C ARG A 288 -16.25 24.27 3.84
N ASN A 289 -16.93 23.21 3.38
CA ASN A 289 -16.42 21.85 3.27
C ASN A 289 -17.03 21.19 2.02
N TYR A 290 -16.20 20.51 1.25
CA TYR A 290 -16.54 19.66 0.10
C TYR A 290 -16.08 18.25 0.46
N CYS A 291 -16.89 17.22 0.20
CA CYS A 291 -16.56 15.89 0.72
C CYS A 291 -16.98 14.71 -0.15
N ASP A 292 -16.03 13.81 -0.34
CA ASP A 292 -16.10 12.71 -1.30
C ASP A 292 -15.90 11.38 -0.61
N LEU A 293 -16.85 10.46 -0.84
CA LEU A 293 -16.69 9.07 -0.46
C LEU A 293 -15.56 8.47 -1.31
N ALA A 294 -14.53 7.92 -0.67
CA ALA A 294 -13.36 7.38 -1.34
C ALA A 294 -12.92 6.07 -0.68
N GLY A 295 -13.53 4.97 -1.13
CA GLY A 295 -13.29 3.63 -0.58
C GLY A 295 -14.36 3.22 0.44
N VAL A 296 -14.95 2.04 0.20
CA VAL A 296 -16.02 1.45 1.03
C VAL A 296 -15.69 -0.01 1.35
N TRP A 297 -16.05 -0.44 2.56
CA TRP A 297 -15.94 -1.81 3.05
C TRP A 297 -17.25 -2.23 3.74
N VAL A 298 -17.68 -3.48 3.53
CA VAL A 298 -18.89 -4.05 4.15
C VAL A 298 -18.49 -4.87 5.37
N ASP A 299 -19.05 -4.54 6.54
CA ASP A 299 -18.77 -5.23 7.80
C ASP A 299 -19.38 -6.63 7.81
N PRO A 300 -18.58 -7.71 7.89
CA PRO A 300 -19.11 -9.06 7.87
C PRO A 300 -19.92 -9.42 9.11
N ASP A 301 -19.83 -8.68 10.22
CA ASP A 301 -20.63 -8.96 11.42
C ASP A 301 -22.06 -8.41 11.35
N SER A 302 -22.34 -7.39 10.53
CA SER A 302 -23.67 -6.75 10.45
C SER A 302 -24.26 -6.64 9.04
N GLY A 303 -23.41 -6.42 8.03
CA GLY A 303 -23.80 -5.98 6.70
C GLY A 303 -23.82 -4.45 6.52
N ASP A 304 -23.40 -3.67 7.53
CA ASP A 304 -23.27 -2.21 7.40
C ASP A 304 -22.09 -1.85 6.49
N TRP A 305 -22.20 -0.75 5.76
CA TRP A 305 -21.13 -0.23 4.92
C TRP A 305 -20.39 0.88 5.66
N TYR A 306 -19.06 0.78 5.71
CA TYR A 306 -18.16 1.80 6.24
C TYR A 306 -17.35 2.38 5.09
N GLY A 307 -17.27 3.71 4.99
CA GLY A 307 -16.47 4.38 3.98
C GLY A 307 -15.60 5.49 4.57
N LEU A 308 -14.52 5.82 3.87
CA LEU A 308 -13.73 7.01 4.17
C LEU A 308 -14.23 8.17 3.34
N VAL A 309 -14.19 9.37 3.93
CA VAL A 309 -14.65 10.60 3.30
C VAL A 309 -13.48 11.58 3.24
N HIS A 310 -13.03 11.89 2.03
CA HIS A 310 -12.13 13.02 1.77
C HIS A 310 -12.88 14.30 2.11
N ASN A 311 -12.24 15.27 2.78
CA ASN A 311 -12.84 16.57 3.09
C ASN A 311 -11.87 17.67 2.67
N GLU A 312 -12.27 18.50 1.72
CA GLU A 312 -11.56 19.70 1.30
C GLU A 312 -12.24 20.92 1.93
N PHE A 313 -11.60 21.54 2.91
CA PHE A 313 -12.27 22.42 3.85
C PHE A 313 -11.50 23.68 4.23
N THR A 314 -12.22 24.64 4.84
CA THR A 314 -11.70 25.98 5.18
C THR A 314 -11.00 26.67 3.98
N PRO A 315 -11.63 26.70 2.77
CA PRO A 315 -10.96 27.10 1.53
C PRO A 315 -10.45 28.55 1.53
N ALA A 316 -9.38 28.79 0.79
CA ALA A 316 -8.46 29.92 0.86
C ALA A 316 -7.95 30.22 2.29
N PRO A 317 -7.33 29.25 3.01
CA PRO A 317 -6.96 29.41 4.42
C PRO A 317 -6.04 30.60 4.69
N PHE A 318 -5.21 30.98 3.70
CA PHE A 318 -4.36 32.19 3.74
C PHE A 318 -4.69 33.22 2.64
N GLY A 319 -5.84 33.11 1.97
CA GLY A 319 -6.24 34.01 0.85
C GLY A 319 -5.70 33.60 -0.53
N ASP A 320 -5.28 32.34 -0.65
CA ASP A 320 -4.48 31.74 -1.73
C ASP A 320 -5.27 30.95 -2.78
N ARG A 321 -6.56 30.68 -2.54
CA ARG A 321 -7.47 29.82 -3.35
C ARG A 321 -7.23 28.30 -3.22
N MET A 322 -6.57 27.85 -2.16
CA MET A 322 -6.31 26.45 -1.86
C MET A 322 -7.22 25.96 -0.72
N HIS A 323 -7.06 24.76 -0.13
CA HIS A 323 -7.84 24.30 1.03
C HIS A 323 -6.96 23.60 2.08
N TYR A 324 -7.58 23.16 3.18
CA TYR A 324 -7.02 22.13 4.04
C TYR A 324 -7.72 20.79 3.80
N ASP A 325 -7.02 19.68 4.03
CA ASP A 325 -7.55 18.33 3.82
C ASP A 325 -7.62 17.53 5.14
N ALA A 326 -8.69 16.74 5.27
CA ALA A 326 -8.88 15.77 6.35
C ALA A 326 -9.72 14.57 5.89
N ILE A 327 -9.59 13.45 6.60
CA ILE A 327 -10.33 12.22 6.31
C ILE A 327 -11.29 11.92 7.46
N ASP A 328 -12.58 12.07 7.21
CA ASP A 328 -13.67 11.61 8.08
C ASP A 328 -13.98 10.13 7.76
N TYR A 329 -14.76 9.44 8.61
CA TYR A 329 -15.39 8.17 8.24
C TYR A 329 -16.92 8.22 8.31
N ALA A 330 -17.58 7.50 7.39
CA ALA A 330 -19.02 7.42 7.26
C ALA A 330 -19.53 5.98 7.40
N VAL A 331 -20.78 5.84 7.89
CA VAL A 331 -21.45 4.54 8.01
C VAL A 331 -22.86 4.62 7.42
N SER A 332 -23.21 3.65 6.58
CA SER A 332 -24.57 3.34 6.13
C SER A 332 -25.01 1.99 6.71
N THR A 333 -26.25 1.93 7.20
CA THR A 333 -26.87 0.70 7.74
C THR A 333 -28.02 0.20 6.84
N ASP A 334 -28.07 0.66 5.60
CA ASP A 334 -29.17 0.46 4.64
C ASP A 334 -28.67 0.23 3.20
N GLN A 335 -27.46 -0.35 3.07
CA GLN A 335 -26.80 -0.71 1.81
C GLN A 335 -26.56 0.51 0.90
N GLY A 336 -26.00 1.58 1.47
CA GLY A 336 -25.52 2.78 0.76
C GLY A 336 -26.55 3.89 0.55
N LYS A 337 -27.79 3.73 1.02
CA LYS A 337 -28.89 4.68 0.73
C LYS A 337 -28.87 5.91 1.64
N THR A 338 -28.48 5.77 2.90
CA THR A 338 -28.25 6.89 3.81
C THR A 338 -26.93 6.72 4.57
N TRP A 339 -26.19 7.81 4.74
CA TRP A 339 -24.87 7.79 5.38
C TRP A 339 -24.76 8.84 6.48
N ALA A 340 -24.34 8.40 7.66
CA ALA A 340 -23.92 9.31 8.72
C ALA A 340 -22.39 9.36 8.76
N ILE A 341 -21.80 10.51 8.42
CA ILE A 341 -20.41 10.81 8.75
C ILE A 341 -20.31 10.91 10.28
N LYS A 342 -19.35 10.19 10.88
CA LYS A 342 -19.32 9.90 12.32
C LYS A 342 -18.30 10.73 13.09
N ASP A 343 -17.05 10.72 12.61
CA ASP A 343 -15.92 11.37 13.27
C ASP A 343 -14.77 11.56 12.26
N GLN A 344 -13.78 12.38 12.64
CA GLN A 344 -12.47 12.42 11.96
C GLN A 344 -11.68 11.14 12.25
N VAL A 345 -10.95 10.62 11.26
CA VAL A 345 -10.06 9.45 11.43
C VAL A 345 -8.60 9.74 11.13
N LEU A 346 -8.31 10.60 10.15
CA LEU A 346 -6.96 11.06 9.84
C LEU A 346 -6.98 12.58 9.65
N THR A 347 -6.08 13.29 10.33
CA THR A 347 -5.92 14.74 10.17
C THR A 347 -4.45 15.13 10.28
N SER A 348 -4.14 16.28 9.67
CA SER A 348 -2.87 17.00 9.80
C SER A 348 -2.28 16.95 11.22
N PRO A 349 -0.95 16.79 11.39
CA PRO A 349 -0.25 17.03 12.66
C PRO A 349 -0.23 18.51 13.07
N PHE A 350 -0.74 19.41 12.23
CA PHE A 350 -0.82 20.85 12.43
C PHE A 350 -2.28 21.33 12.53
N GLY A 351 -2.50 22.49 13.14
CA GLY A 351 -3.83 23.12 13.19
C GLY A 351 -4.30 23.58 11.81
N THR A 352 -5.59 23.37 11.52
CA THR A 352 -6.26 23.74 10.26
C THR A 352 -7.22 24.93 10.43
N GLU A 353 -6.93 25.82 11.38
CA GLU A 353 -7.68 27.07 11.55
C GLU A 353 -7.32 28.06 10.43
N ARG A 354 -8.32 28.85 9.99
CA ARG A 354 -8.15 29.85 8.95
C ARG A 354 -7.18 30.94 9.41
N GLY A 355 -6.10 31.15 8.66
CA GLY A 355 -5.12 32.18 8.95
C GLY A 355 -4.25 31.90 10.19
N ASP A 356 -4.06 30.63 10.57
CA ASP A 356 -3.17 30.24 11.69
C ASP A 356 -1.70 30.57 11.37
N THR A 357 -1.34 31.80 11.69
CA THR A 357 0.03 32.34 11.62
C THR A 357 0.88 32.00 12.84
N ALA A 358 0.32 31.30 13.84
CA ALA A 358 1.06 30.83 15.01
C ALA A 358 1.66 29.44 14.77
N THR A 359 0.88 28.51 14.18
CA THR A 359 1.38 27.22 13.70
C THR A 359 2.22 27.39 12.44
N PHE A 360 1.81 28.28 11.52
CA PHE A 360 2.53 28.57 10.28
C PHE A 360 3.09 30.00 10.27
N PRO A 361 4.20 30.30 10.97
CA PRO A 361 4.80 31.64 10.98
C PRO A 361 5.62 31.96 9.72
N ALA A 362 6.06 30.95 8.95
CA ALA A 362 6.91 31.11 7.77
C ALA A 362 6.13 31.16 6.43
N ASP A 363 6.86 31.08 5.32
CA ASP A 363 6.37 31.34 3.95
C ASP A 363 5.45 30.25 3.37
N ASN A 364 5.51 29.02 3.90
CA ASN A 364 4.71 27.87 3.42
C ASN A 364 3.82 27.32 4.56
N TYR A 365 2.74 26.62 4.22
CA TYR A 365 1.89 25.89 5.17
C TYR A 365 1.65 24.44 4.71
N TYR A 366 1.10 23.62 5.60
CA TYR A 366 0.80 22.20 5.37
C TYR A 366 -0.67 22.02 4.99
N TYR A 367 -0.94 21.29 3.91
CA TYR A 367 -2.28 21.06 3.36
C TYR A 367 -3.16 20.22 4.29
N GLY A 368 -2.58 19.20 4.93
CA GLY A 368 -3.31 18.19 5.68
C GLY A 368 -3.39 16.87 4.94
N ASP A 369 -4.39 16.06 5.29
CA ASP A 369 -4.46 14.63 4.95
C ASP A 369 -5.55 14.40 3.90
N GLY A 370 -5.16 14.15 2.66
CA GLY A 370 -6.09 14.09 1.52
C GLY A 370 -5.80 12.99 0.50
N ASP A 371 -6.53 13.01 -0.62
CA ASP A 371 -6.32 12.12 -1.78
C ASP A 371 -6.28 10.61 -1.45
N GLN A 372 -7.05 10.14 -0.47
CA GLN A 372 -6.80 8.80 0.10
C GLN A 372 -7.21 7.61 -0.77
N ARG A 373 -6.57 6.46 -0.50
CA ARG A 373 -6.80 5.14 -1.09
C ARG A 373 -6.92 4.11 0.03
N LEU A 374 -8.11 3.53 0.20
CA LEU A 374 -8.36 2.44 1.15
C LEU A 374 -7.95 1.08 0.55
N PHE A 375 -7.08 0.35 1.24
CA PHE A 375 -6.78 -1.05 0.96
C PHE A 375 -7.13 -1.95 2.16
N VAL A 376 -7.94 -2.98 1.93
CA VAL A 376 -8.40 -3.92 2.97
C VAL A 376 -7.49 -5.15 2.98
N ASP A 377 -6.40 -5.09 3.75
CA ASP A 377 -5.45 -6.20 3.84
C ASP A 377 -5.96 -7.34 4.72
N ASN A 378 -6.81 -8.16 4.11
CA ASN A 378 -7.33 -9.39 4.69
C ASN A 378 -6.25 -10.41 5.07
N ALA A 379 -5.00 -10.29 4.58
CA ALA A 379 -3.92 -11.21 4.93
C ALA A 379 -3.30 -10.93 6.31
N SER A 380 -3.12 -9.66 6.70
CA SER A 380 -2.67 -9.27 8.06
C SER A 380 -3.81 -8.86 9.01
N GLY A 381 -4.99 -8.51 8.49
CA GLY A 381 -6.14 -8.07 9.28
C GLY A 381 -6.21 -6.58 9.56
N TYR A 382 -5.59 -5.76 8.70
CA TYR A 382 -5.57 -4.29 8.81
C TYR A 382 -6.18 -3.62 7.58
N PHE A 383 -6.95 -2.55 7.81
CA PHE A 383 -7.09 -1.50 6.81
C PHE A 383 -5.77 -0.77 6.70
N TYR A 384 -5.32 -0.49 5.49
CA TYR A 384 -4.29 0.50 5.20
C TYR A 384 -4.93 1.63 4.40
N VAL A 385 -4.57 2.87 4.73
CA VAL A 385 -5.00 4.07 4.02
C VAL A 385 -3.75 4.78 3.57
N PHE A 386 -3.55 4.82 2.26
CA PHE A 386 -2.48 5.57 1.62
C PHE A 386 -3.06 6.91 1.20
N TYR A 387 -2.56 8.00 1.76
CA TYR A 387 -3.07 9.35 1.56
C TYR A 387 -1.88 10.29 1.28
N ALA A 388 -2.16 11.47 0.73
CA ALA A 388 -1.14 12.49 0.52
C ALA A 388 -1.25 13.63 1.53
N SER A 389 -0.17 14.39 1.62
CA SER A 389 -0.22 15.80 2.01
C SER A 389 0.50 16.64 0.98
N ARG A 390 0.37 17.97 1.09
CA ARG A 390 1.11 18.93 0.29
C ARG A 390 1.71 20.02 1.19
N THR A 391 2.81 20.63 0.78
CA THR A 391 3.30 21.88 1.39
C THR A 391 3.21 23.02 0.39
N ILE A 392 2.44 24.05 0.71
CA ILE A 392 2.01 25.09 -0.24
C ILE A 392 2.57 26.46 0.14
N ALA A 393 3.07 27.19 -0.86
CA ALA A 393 3.54 28.57 -0.71
C ALA A 393 2.38 29.59 -0.54
N LYS A 394 2.50 30.50 0.42
CA LYS A 394 1.47 31.52 0.74
C LYS A 394 1.40 32.67 -0.29
N PRO A 395 0.34 33.50 -0.30
CA PRO A 395 0.23 34.62 -1.23
C PRO A 395 1.39 35.61 -1.11
N GLY A 396 1.99 35.97 -2.24
CA GLY A 396 3.15 36.87 -2.31
C GLY A 396 4.51 36.18 -2.19
N VAL A 397 4.53 34.89 -1.82
CA VAL A 397 5.70 34.02 -1.92
C VAL A 397 5.82 33.51 -3.36
N GLU A 398 7.02 33.12 -3.79
CA GLU A 398 7.23 32.36 -5.01
C GLU A 398 6.42 31.04 -4.95
N LYS A 399 5.62 30.78 -6.00
CA LYS A 399 4.75 29.62 -6.07
C LYS A 399 5.55 28.32 -6.12
N GLY A 400 5.05 27.32 -5.41
CA GLY A 400 5.47 25.93 -5.53
C GLY A 400 4.70 25.04 -4.54
N GLN A 401 4.73 23.73 -4.81
CA GLN A 401 4.16 22.69 -3.97
C GLN A 401 5.14 21.52 -3.85
N THR A 402 5.17 20.84 -2.71
CA THR A 402 5.74 19.49 -2.59
C THR A 402 4.60 18.54 -2.29
N TRP A 403 4.51 17.43 -3.00
CA TRP A 403 3.62 16.31 -2.73
C TRP A 403 4.30 15.23 -1.88
N MET A 404 3.62 14.75 -0.84
CA MET A 404 4.17 13.76 0.09
C MET A 404 3.22 12.57 0.25
N GLN A 405 3.77 11.37 0.32
CA GLN A 405 3.00 10.15 0.59
C GLN A 405 2.99 9.85 2.08
N HIS A 406 1.83 9.55 2.65
CA HIS A 406 1.69 9.12 4.04
C HIS A 406 0.81 7.88 4.16
N VAL A 407 0.84 7.22 5.30
CA VAL A 407 0.09 5.97 5.46
C VAL A 407 -0.31 5.72 6.91
N ALA A 408 -1.56 5.35 7.08
CA ALA A 408 -2.15 4.96 8.34
C ALA A 408 -2.74 3.55 8.25
N ARG A 409 -2.90 2.89 9.40
CA ARG A 409 -3.58 1.60 9.48
C ARG A 409 -4.47 1.47 10.70
N ALA A 410 -5.52 0.65 10.58
CA ALA A 410 -6.40 0.27 11.69
C ALA A 410 -6.74 -1.23 11.60
N PRO A 411 -6.83 -1.98 12.71
CA PRO A 411 -7.27 -3.37 12.67
C PRO A 411 -8.71 -3.48 12.14
N ILE A 412 -8.96 -4.36 11.18
CA ILE A 412 -10.29 -4.49 10.52
C ILE A 412 -11.40 -4.78 11.55
N ALA A 413 -11.08 -5.59 12.56
CA ALA A 413 -11.99 -5.92 13.67
C ALA A 413 -12.43 -4.70 14.54
N GLN A 414 -11.77 -3.54 14.39
CA GLN A 414 -12.15 -2.27 15.04
C GLN A 414 -12.95 -1.33 14.12
N LYS A 415 -13.28 -1.75 12.89
CA LYS A 415 -14.33 -1.14 12.05
C LYS A 415 -14.16 0.37 11.82
N MET A 416 -12.94 0.75 11.45
CA MET A 416 -12.51 2.13 11.20
C MET A 416 -12.70 3.12 12.38
N ALA A 417 -12.95 2.63 13.61
CA ALA A 417 -13.18 3.49 14.77
C ALA A 417 -12.01 4.49 14.98
N PRO A 418 -12.26 5.77 15.31
CA PRO A 418 -11.24 6.82 15.28
C PRO A 418 -9.97 6.51 16.07
N ASN A 419 -10.13 6.05 17.31
CA ASN A 419 -9.03 5.68 18.20
C ASN A 419 -8.28 4.38 17.83
N SER A 420 -8.65 3.72 16.72
CA SER A 420 -7.98 2.51 16.20
C SER A 420 -6.89 2.80 15.17
N TRP A 421 -6.88 4.01 14.60
CA TRP A 421 -5.95 4.42 13.55
C TRP A 421 -4.57 4.77 14.10
N GLN A 422 -3.54 4.27 13.42
CA GLN A 422 -2.13 4.58 13.69
C GLN A 422 -1.44 5.06 12.41
N LYS A 423 -0.85 6.26 12.43
CA LYS A 423 0.02 6.79 11.38
C LYS A 423 1.43 6.15 11.46
N TRP A 424 2.09 6.04 10.32
CA TRP A 424 3.50 5.65 10.21
C TRP A 424 4.42 6.86 10.39
N TYR A 425 5.30 6.80 11.39
CA TYR A 425 6.26 7.85 11.70
C TYR A 425 7.58 7.26 12.19
N ASP A 426 8.70 7.79 11.69
CA ASP A 426 10.08 7.37 12.06
C ASP A 426 10.32 5.85 11.99
N GLY A 427 9.68 5.18 11.02
CA GLY A 427 9.79 3.73 10.83
C GLY A 427 8.90 2.86 11.74
N ALA A 428 7.89 3.44 12.40
CA ALA A 428 6.99 2.73 13.31
C ALA A 428 5.53 3.16 13.21
N TRP A 429 4.62 2.23 13.48
CA TRP A 429 3.19 2.50 13.73
C TRP A 429 3.02 2.92 15.19
N GLN A 430 2.87 4.22 15.46
CA GLN A 430 2.86 4.70 16.85
C GLN A 430 2.10 6.00 17.13
N GLU A 431 1.95 6.85 16.12
CA GLU A 431 1.23 8.12 16.20
C GLU A 431 -0.27 7.89 15.97
N PRO A 432 -1.18 8.67 16.61
CA PRO A 432 -2.62 8.53 16.40
C PRO A 432 -3.04 8.95 14.98
N GLY A 433 -4.23 8.52 14.54
CA GLY A 433 -4.82 8.98 13.28
C GLY A 433 -5.08 10.50 13.25
N THR A 434 -5.73 11.03 14.30
CA THR A 434 -6.03 12.47 14.41
C THR A 434 -4.91 13.21 15.15
N GLY A 435 -4.36 14.25 14.53
CA GLY A 435 -3.29 15.11 15.07
C GLY A 435 -1.94 14.41 15.30
N GLY A 436 -1.79 13.15 14.87
CA GLY A 436 -0.54 12.40 14.98
C GLY A 436 0.43 12.73 13.86
N LYS A 437 1.72 12.55 14.14
CA LYS A 437 2.77 12.79 13.14
C LYS A 437 2.82 11.68 12.09
N GLU A 438 3.45 12.02 10.99
CA GLU A 438 3.71 11.16 9.85
C GLU A 438 5.08 11.45 9.26
N SER A 439 5.58 10.52 8.45
CA SER A 439 6.78 10.72 7.64
C SER A 439 6.40 10.59 6.18
N ASN A 440 6.99 11.41 5.31
CA ASN A 440 6.88 11.22 3.87
C ASN A 440 7.48 9.84 3.48
N ILE A 441 6.68 8.95 2.90
CA ILE A 441 7.08 7.61 2.43
C ILE A 441 7.75 7.77 1.06
N ILE A 442 8.93 7.15 0.87
CA ILE A 442 9.73 7.25 -0.37
C ILE A 442 10.24 5.85 -0.77
N PRO A 443 10.69 5.62 -2.02
CA PRO A 443 11.21 4.32 -2.43
C PRO A 443 12.35 3.82 -1.52
N ALA A 444 12.27 2.55 -1.13
CA ALA A 444 13.26 1.88 -0.28
C ALA A 444 14.40 1.21 -1.09
N ASP A 445 14.44 1.45 -2.40
CA ASP A 445 15.51 1.03 -3.30
C ASP A 445 16.89 1.44 -2.80
N GLY A 446 17.92 0.65 -3.12
CA GLY A 446 19.26 0.82 -2.54
C GLY A 446 19.32 0.54 -1.03
N ASN A 447 18.33 -0.16 -0.46
CA ASN A 447 18.14 -0.37 0.98
C ASN A 447 17.91 0.94 1.77
N GLY A 448 17.14 1.86 1.20
CA GLY A 448 16.69 3.07 1.87
C GLY A 448 15.84 2.83 3.13
N PRO A 449 15.65 3.86 3.98
CA PRO A 449 14.71 3.83 5.09
C PRO A 449 13.26 3.60 4.62
N GLY A 450 12.91 3.98 3.39
CA GLY A 450 11.53 3.93 2.88
C GLY A 450 10.68 5.12 3.36
N TYR A 451 11.28 6.07 4.06
CA TYR A 451 10.65 7.29 4.55
C TYR A 451 11.71 8.39 4.74
N THR A 452 11.32 9.65 4.57
CA THR A 452 12.13 10.82 4.91
C THR A 452 12.29 10.91 6.44
N ALA A 453 13.52 11.05 6.93
CA ALA A 453 13.76 11.13 8.36
C ALA A 453 13.11 12.40 8.95
N PRO A 454 12.41 12.37 10.10
CA PRO A 454 11.59 13.50 10.58
C PRO A 454 12.30 14.85 10.83
N LYS A 455 13.63 14.90 10.78
CA LYS A 455 14.41 16.15 10.82
C LYS A 455 14.57 16.81 9.44
N ASP A 456 14.54 16.00 8.38
CA ASP A 456 14.71 16.40 6.97
C ASP A 456 13.35 16.60 6.27
N ASP A 457 12.26 16.26 6.97
CA ASP A 457 10.86 16.47 6.56
C ASP A 457 10.38 17.93 6.82
N TYR A 458 9.12 18.25 6.51
CA TYR A 458 8.54 19.60 6.65
C TYR A 458 8.56 20.15 8.09
N ASP A 459 8.72 21.46 8.19
CA ASP A 459 8.81 22.23 9.43
C ASP A 459 8.27 23.65 9.16
N PRO A 460 7.13 24.04 9.78
CA PRO A 460 6.44 25.29 9.46
C PRO A 460 7.17 26.55 9.96
N THR A 461 8.31 26.39 10.64
CA THR A 461 9.15 27.50 11.12
C THR A 461 10.27 27.87 10.15
N ARG A 462 10.54 27.05 9.12
CA ARG A 462 11.62 27.28 8.16
C ARG A 462 11.23 28.35 7.13
N PRO A 463 11.99 29.46 6.99
CA PRO A 463 11.74 30.50 6.00
C PRO A 463 12.24 30.11 4.60
N GLY A 464 11.72 30.79 3.59
CA GLY A 464 11.99 30.57 2.16
C GLY A 464 10.81 29.91 1.45
N SER A 465 10.62 30.23 0.18
CA SER A 465 9.61 29.62 -0.69
C SER A 465 9.80 28.09 -0.78
N GLN A 466 8.73 27.34 -1.06
CA GLN A 466 8.82 25.90 -1.27
C GLN A 466 9.94 25.51 -2.26
N PRO A 467 10.08 26.13 -3.46
CA PRO A 467 11.16 25.77 -4.39
C PRO A 467 12.56 26.04 -3.81
N ALA A 468 12.73 27.14 -3.07
CA ALA A 468 13.99 27.46 -2.42
C ALA A 468 14.34 26.46 -1.30
N GLN A 469 13.36 25.95 -0.55
CA GLN A 469 13.60 24.94 0.49
C GLN A 469 13.92 23.56 -0.10
N VAL A 470 13.25 23.13 -1.17
CA VAL A 470 13.60 21.88 -1.89
C VAL A 470 14.98 22.00 -2.54
N ALA A 471 15.32 23.15 -3.12
CA ALA A 471 16.64 23.41 -3.68
C ALA A 471 17.74 23.41 -2.60
N ALA A 472 17.46 23.95 -1.41
CA ALA A 472 18.37 23.96 -0.26
C ALA A 472 18.47 22.61 0.47
N GLY A 473 17.58 21.65 0.20
CA GLY A 473 17.49 20.39 0.95
C GLY A 473 17.02 20.57 2.39
N THR A 474 16.19 21.58 2.65
CA THR A 474 15.53 21.82 3.96
C THR A 474 14.04 21.46 3.94
N LEU A 475 13.58 20.88 2.83
CA LEU A 475 12.28 20.31 2.57
C LEU A 475 12.50 19.13 1.60
N PRO A 476 11.78 17.99 1.72
CA PRO A 476 11.93 16.91 0.77
C PRO A 476 11.38 17.30 -0.61
N ASP A 477 11.80 16.53 -1.62
CA ASP A 477 11.21 16.57 -2.96
C ASP A 477 9.83 15.88 -2.97
N ASP A 478 9.14 15.96 -4.11
CA ASP A 478 7.97 15.12 -4.39
C ASP A 478 8.29 13.64 -4.17
N SER A 479 7.42 12.92 -3.46
CA SER A 479 7.57 11.48 -3.35
C SER A 479 7.18 10.78 -4.65
N GLN A 480 8.05 9.91 -5.17
CA GLN A 480 7.72 9.00 -6.28
C GLN A 480 6.65 7.95 -5.92
N LEU A 481 6.19 7.93 -4.67
CA LEU A 481 5.11 7.09 -4.17
C LEU A 481 3.84 7.91 -3.88
N THR A 482 3.73 9.18 -4.30
CA THR A 482 2.55 10.00 -4.01
C THR A 482 1.26 9.37 -4.54
N VAL A 483 0.28 9.27 -3.65
CA VAL A 483 -1.04 8.65 -3.82
C VAL A 483 -0.97 7.25 -4.44
N MET A 484 -0.33 6.31 -3.74
CA MET A 484 -0.25 4.91 -4.18
C MET A 484 -1.59 4.18 -4.20
N ASN A 485 -1.85 3.48 -5.30
CA ASN A 485 -3.03 2.66 -5.54
C ASN A 485 -2.62 1.19 -5.43
N ILE A 486 -3.02 0.54 -4.33
CA ILE A 486 -2.46 -0.74 -3.86
C ILE A 486 -3.37 -1.94 -4.14
N ALA A 487 -2.78 -3.06 -4.55
CA ALA A 487 -3.44 -4.35 -4.65
C ALA A 487 -2.51 -5.53 -4.30
N TRP A 488 -3.08 -6.70 -3.99
CA TRP A 488 -2.32 -7.94 -3.84
C TRP A 488 -2.22 -8.68 -5.18
N SER A 489 -1.00 -8.91 -5.68
CA SER A 489 -0.79 -9.79 -6.83
C SER A 489 -0.73 -11.24 -6.35
N ALA A 490 -1.76 -12.03 -6.68
CA ALA A 490 -1.76 -13.47 -6.46
C ALA A 490 -0.66 -14.19 -7.28
N TYR A 491 -0.21 -13.58 -8.38
CA TYR A 491 0.85 -14.09 -9.23
C TYR A 491 2.24 -13.93 -8.60
N LEU A 492 2.54 -12.75 -8.03
CA LEU A 492 3.83 -12.49 -7.38
C LEU A 492 3.89 -12.91 -5.91
N GLY A 493 2.73 -13.07 -5.24
CA GLY A 493 2.69 -13.24 -3.79
C GLY A 493 3.22 -12.01 -3.04
N LYS A 494 2.95 -10.81 -3.59
CA LYS A 494 3.41 -9.50 -3.12
C LYS A 494 2.29 -8.47 -3.22
N TYR A 495 2.37 -7.41 -2.44
CA TYR A 495 1.60 -6.21 -2.70
C TYR A 495 2.28 -5.42 -3.83
N ILE A 496 1.49 -4.93 -4.77
CA ILE A 496 1.93 -4.00 -5.83
C ILE A 496 1.21 -2.67 -5.66
N GLY A 497 1.88 -1.59 -6.06
CA GLY A 497 1.38 -0.22 -6.00
C GLY A 497 1.74 0.56 -7.25
N THR A 498 0.87 1.48 -7.65
CA THR A 498 1.17 2.48 -8.70
C THR A 498 0.74 3.87 -8.21
N PRO A 499 1.63 4.88 -8.24
CA PRO A 499 1.37 6.22 -7.71
C PRO A 499 0.60 7.11 -8.70
N GLN A 500 0.17 8.28 -8.24
CA GLN A 500 0.02 9.46 -9.12
C GLN A 500 1.37 9.84 -9.74
N ASN A 501 1.33 10.69 -10.76
CA ASN A 501 2.53 11.13 -11.48
C ASN A 501 2.74 12.64 -11.31
N SER A 502 3.04 13.07 -10.08
CA SER A 502 3.12 14.49 -9.67
C SER A 502 4.06 15.31 -10.55
N LEU A 503 5.25 14.77 -10.89
CA LEU A 503 6.17 15.39 -11.84
C LEU A 503 5.52 15.64 -13.21
N ALA A 504 4.77 14.69 -13.74
CA ALA A 504 4.10 14.81 -15.03
C ALA A 504 2.95 15.84 -15.01
N GLN A 505 2.32 16.05 -13.84
CA GLN A 505 1.32 17.11 -13.62
C GLN A 505 1.99 18.48 -13.58
N ASP A 506 3.01 18.65 -12.73
CA ASP A 506 3.74 19.92 -12.56
C ASP A 506 4.54 20.34 -13.81
N THR A 507 4.83 19.40 -14.74
CA THR A 507 5.49 19.68 -16.03
C THR A 507 4.56 19.63 -17.24
N GLU A 508 3.24 19.46 -17.05
CA GLU A 508 2.23 19.31 -18.12
C GLU A 508 2.62 18.26 -19.20
N THR A 509 3.38 17.22 -18.80
CA THR A 509 4.06 16.29 -19.72
C THR A 509 3.85 14.84 -19.30
N GLN A 510 3.13 14.06 -20.11
CA GLN A 510 2.91 12.62 -19.89
C GLN A 510 4.24 11.83 -19.80
N THR A 511 4.55 11.20 -18.65
CA THR A 511 5.73 10.33 -18.48
C THR A 511 5.32 8.86 -18.24
N PRO A 512 6.25 7.88 -18.30
CA PRO A 512 5.95 6.47 -18.07
C PRO A 512 5.42 6.19 -16.66
N LEU A 513 4.55 5.19 -16.55
CA LEU A 513 3.94 4.82 -15.26
C LEU A 513 4.80 3.79 -14.51
N HIS A 514 5.32 4.16 -13.34
CA HIS A 514 6.03 3.22 -12.46
C HIS A 514 5.07 2.28 -11.72
N PHE A 515 5.55 1.06 -11.43
CA PHE A 515 4.97 0.16 -10.44
C PHE A 515 6.00 -0.21 -9.38
N TYR A 516 5.56 -0.29 -8.13
CA TYR A 516 6.37 -0.67 -6.98
C TYR A 516 5.83 -1.94 -6.33
N ALA A 517 6.68 -2.70 -5.64
CA ALA A 517 6.26 -3.85 -4.85
C ALA A 517 6.79 -3.81 -3.41
N THR A 518 6.07 -4.45 -2.48
CA THR A 518 6.54 -4.79 -1.13
C THR A 518 6.07 -6.20 -0.73
N ASP A 519 6.85 -6.86 0.13
CA ASP A 519 6.49 -8.14 0.76
C ASP A 519 5.56 -7.97 1.98
N ASP A 520 5.58 -6.80 2.64
CA ASP A 520 4.77 -6.52 3.82
C ASP A 520 4.47 -5.01 3.93
N LEU A 521 3.19 -4.65 3.81
CA LEU A 521 2.68 -3.27 4.00
C LEU A 521 3.08 -2.70 5.36
N ALA A 522 3.21 -3.52 6.40
CA ALA A 522 3.60 -3.08 7.73
C ALA A 522 5.05 -2.54 7.82
N THR A 523 5.85 -2.66 6.76
CA THR A 523 7.26 -2.22 6.70
C THR A 523 7.52 -1.01 5.80
N GLN A 524 6.55 -0.67 4.93
CA GLN A 524 6.68 0.35 3.87
C GLN A 524 7.94 0.24 2.98
N LYS A 525 8.46 -0.98 2.79
CA LYS A 525 9.61 -1.26 1.92
C LYS A 525 9.20 -1.45 0.46
N TRP A 526 8.79 -0.36 -0.17
CA TRP A 526 8.46 -0.31 -1.59
C TRP A 526 9.73 -0.24 -2.45
N THR A 527 9.84 -1.10 -3.46
CA THR A 527 10.94 -1.11 -4.44
C THR A 527 10.41 -1.08 -5.86
N ASP A 528 11.05 -0.31 -6.74
CA ASP A 528 10.62 -0.14 -8.14
C ASP A 528 10.70 -1.46 -8.93
N MET A 529 9.64 -1.75 -9.69
CA MET A 529 9.53 -2.88 -10.62
C MET A 529 9.86 -2.49 -12.06
N GLY A 530 9.74 -1.20 -12.38
CA GLY A 530 9.92 -0.59 -13.70
C GLY A 530 8.69 0.15 -14.20
N THR A 531 8.76 0.57 -15.47
CA THR A 531 7.77 1.45 -16.10
C THR A 531 6.90 0.73 -17.13
N VAL A 532 5.65 1.18 -17.28
CA VAL A 532 4.81 0.89 -18.45
C VAL A 532 5.00 2.00 -19.48
N GLU A 533 5.87 1.74 -20.46
CA GLU A 533 6.25 2.73 -21.49
C GLU A 533 5.16 3.06 -22.51
N SER A 534 4.18 2.16 -22.73
CA SER A 534 3.16 2.34 -23.77
C SER A 534 2.10 3.39 -23.43
N ASN A 535 1.77 3.55 -22.15
CA ASN A 535 0.59 4.28 -21.69
C ASN A 535 0.98 5.44 -20.76
N LYS A 536 1.84 6.33 -21.28
CA LYS A 536 2.35 7.52 -20.58
C LYS A 536 1.20 8.47 -20.23
N ASN A 537 1.19 9.01 -19.02
CA ASN A 537 0.10 9.82 -18.51
C ASN A 537 0.57 10.70 -17.33
N ALA A 538 -0.22 11.70 -16.95
CA ALA A 538 -0.02 12.55 -15.77
C ALA A 538 -1.18 12.39 -14.75
N ALA A 539 -1.81 11.22 -14.72
CA ALA A 539 -3.19 11.14 -14.26
C ALA A 539 -3.42 11.37 -12.76
N TRP A 540 -4.56 11.97 -12.44
CA TRP A 540 -4.92 12.40 -11.08
C TRP A 540 -5.51 11.25 -10.26
N TYR A 541 -6.52 10.54 -10.77
CA TYR A 541 -7.06 9.36 -10.10
C TYR A 541 -6.67 8.10 -10.85
N ARG A 542 -6.45 7.01 -10.10
CA ARG A 542 -6.03 5.71 -10.62
C ARG A 542 -6.59 4.60 -9.74
N TRP A 543 -6.83 3.43 -10.29
CA TRP A 543 -7.14 2.23 -9.50
C TRP A 543 -6.77 0.98 -10.30
N LEU A 544 -6.75 -0.17 -9.62
CA LEU A 544 -6.44 -1.47 -10.21
C LEU A 544 -7.68 -2.38 -10.15
N LEU A 545 -7.84 -3.25 -11.16
CA LEU A 545 -8.93 -4.21 -11.23
C LEU A 545 -8.47 -5.51 -11.90
N ASP A 546 -8.86 -6.66 -11.36
CA ASP A 546 -8.52 -7.97 -11.93
C ASP A 546 -9.27 -8.22 -13.24
N SER A 547 -8.55 -8.40 -14.34
CA SER A 547 -9.12 -8.55 -15.69
C SER A 547 -9.94 -9.84 -15.89
N GLY A 548 -9.81 -10.81 -14.99
CA GLY A 548 -10.65 -12.00 -14.97
C GLY A 548 -12.03 -11.72 -14.39
N SER A 549 -12.08 -11.37 -13.10
CA SER A 549 -13.33 -11.11 -12.37
C SER A 549 -14.03 -9.82 -12.76
N ARG A 550 -13.26 -8.77 -13.06
CA ARG A 550 -13.73 -7.43 -13.45
C ARG A 550 -14.67 -6.81 -12.40
N THR A 551 -14.43 -7.21 -11.14
CA THR A 551 -15.14 -6.80 -9.91
C THR A 551 -14.20 -6.66 -8.70
N SER A 552 -13.04 -7.33 -8.68
CA SER A 552 -12.05 -7.26 -7.59
C SER A 552 -10.93 -6.26 -7.90
N GLY A 553 -10.77 -5.23 -7.07
CA GLY A 553 -9.54 -4.42 -7.03
C GLY A 553 -8.49 -4.95 -6.03
N THR A 554 -8.89 -5.79 -5.08
CA THR A 554 -8.05 -6.18 -3.94
C THR A 554 -7.04 -7.29 -4.28
N ILE A 555 -7.43 -8.25 -5.12
CA ILE A 555 -6.61 -9.39 -5.55
C ILE A 555 -6.57 -9.43 -7.07
N LEU A 556 -5.36 -9.48 -7.64
CA LEU A 556 -5.08 -9.41 -9.08
C LEU A 556 -4.26 -10.62 -9.57
N GLY A 557 -4.39 -10.95 -10.85
CA GLY A 557 -3.55 -11.92 -11.55
C GLY A 557 -2.16 -11.40 -11.96
N LYS A 558 -1.60 -12.02 -12.99
CA LYS A 558 -0.43 -11.57 -13.77
C LYS A 558 -0.78 -10.37 -14.65
N THR A 559 -1.97 -10.45 -15.26
CA THR A 559 -2.57 -9.38 -16.09
C THR A 559 -3.76 -8.79 -15.35
N PHE A 560 -3.79 -7.46 -15.26
CA PHE A 560 -4.80 -6.68 -14.56
C PHE A 560 -5.00 -5.34 -15.26
N ARG A 561 -6.15 -4.70 -15.08
CA ARG A 561 -6.41 -3.36 -15.59
C ARG A 561 -5.81 -2.32 -14.65
N SER A 562 -4.99 -1.42 -15.19
CA SER A 562 -4.69 -0.14 -14.54
C SER A 562 -5.60 0.92 -15.16
N TYR A 563 -6.47 1.49 -14.34
CA TYR A 563 -7.36 2.59 -14.70
C TYR A 563 -6.71 3.93 -14.39
N CYS A 564 -7.17 4.99 -15.07
CA CYS A 564 -6.94 6.37 -14.66
C CYS A 564 -8.11 7.31 -15.01
N SER A 565 -8.13 8.48 -14.36
CA SER A 565 -9.05 9.59 -14.65
C SER A 565 -8.35 10.95 -14.52
N PHE A 566 -8.65 11.83 -15.48
CA PHE A 566 -7.97 13.09 -15.81
C PHE A 566 -6.50 12.92 -16.18
N GLU A 567 -6.00 13.70 -17.15
CA GLU A 567 -4.62 13.65 -17.66
C GLU A 567 -4.07 12.23 -17.99
N CYS A 568 -4.97 11.36 -18.46
CA CYS A 568 -4.68 10.01 -18.96
C CYS A 568 -3.95 10.03 -20.32
N SER A 569 -3.64 8.87 -20.91
CA SER A 569 -2.83 8.81 -22.14
C SER A 569 -3.58 9.24 -23.39
N THR A 570 -4.85 8.83 -23.53
CA THR A 570 -5.62 8.90 -24.78
C THR A 570 -7.02 9.49 -24.60
N PHE A 571 -7.71 9.16 -23.51
CA PHE A 571 -9.07 9.63 -23.18
C PHE A 571 -9.08 10.44 -21.87
N THR A 572 -10.20 11.07 -21.49
CA THR A 572 -10.31 11.75 -20.17
C THR A 572 -10.25 10.74 -19.01
N SER A 573 -10.81 9.56 -19.19
CA SER A 573 -10.63 8.41 -18.29
C SER A 573 -10.55 7.15 -19.13
N GLU A 574 -9.68 6.22 -18.74
CA GLU A 574 -9.38 5.01 -19.49
C GLU A 574 -8.88 3.90 -18.57
N TYR A 575 -8.73 2.70 -19.13
CA TYR A 575 -7.86 1.67 -18.57
C TYR A 575 -6.96 1.06 -19.63
N SER A 576 -5.92 0.37 -19.16
CA SER A 576 -5.13 -0.53 -20.01
C SER A 576 -4.82 -1.83 -19.30
N GLU A 577 -4.81 -2.93 -20.07
CA GLU A 577 -4.42 -4.26 -19.61
C GLU A 577 -2.91 -4.28 -19.35
N THR A 578 -2.52 -4.15 -18.08
CA THR A 578 -1.12 -4.18 -17.61
C THR A 578 -0.72 -5.61 -17.28
N THR A 579 0.44 -6.05 -17.78
CA THR A 579 0.98 -7.40 -17.55
C THR A 579 2.38 -7.34 -16.96
N ILE A 580 2.58 -8.05 -15.84
CA ILE A 580 3.89 -8.24 -15.21
C ILE A 580 4.51 -9.56 -15.71
N GLU A 581 5.74 -9.51 -16.21
CA GLU A 581 6.51 -10.70 -16.59
C GLU A 581 7.82 -10.81 -15.79
N PRO A 582 8.04 -11.87 -14.99
CA PRO A 582 9.28 -12.02 -14.23
C PRO A 582 10.43 -12.47 -15.14
N LEU A 583 11.55 -11.77 -15.07
CA LEU A 583 12.75 -12.08 -15.86
C LEU A 583 13.42 -13.41 -15.45
N SER A 584 13.07 -13.96 -14.27
CA SER A 584 13.39 -15.32 -13.89
C SER A 584 12.24 -16.02 -13.18
N LYS A 585 12.14 -17.34 -13.39
CA LYS A 585 11.22 -18.21 -12.61
C LYS A 585 11.56 -18.26 -11.10
N LYS A 586 12.65 -17.63 -10.67
CA LYS A 586 13.04 -17.44 -9.25
C LYS A 586 12.41 -16.21 -8.59
N ASP A 587 11.90 -15.27 -9.38
CA ASP A 587 11.24 -14.05 -8.89
C ASP A 587 9.71 -14.22 -8.73
N LEU A 588 9.24 -15.47 -8.89
CA LEU A 588 7.91 -15.95 -8.53
C LEU A 588 7.94 -16.72 -7.19
N PRO A 589 6.84 -16.69 -6.42
CA PRO A 589 6.75 -17.41 -5.16
C PRO A 589 6.71 -18.93 -5.41
N ALA A 590 7.28 -19.70 -4.48
CA ALA A 590 7.12 -21.15 -4.50
C ALA A 590 5.64 -21.50 -4.23
N PRO A 591 4.97 -22.31 -5.07
CA PRO A 591 3.56 -22.64 -4.87
C PRO A 591 3.38 -23.47 -3.59
N PRO A 592 2.30 -23.24 -2.81
CA PRO A 592 2.05 -23.98 -1.56
C PRO A 592 1.68 -25.46 -1.80
N VAL A 593 1.40 -25.82 -3.05
CA VAL A 593 0.95 -27.14 -3.50
C VAL A 593 1.76 -27.59 -4.71
N LYS A 594 1.93 -28.90 -4.86
CA LYS A 594 2.56 -29.52 -6.03
C LYS A 594 1.48 -29.92 -7.03
N THR A 595 1.56 -29.38 -8.25
CA THR A 595 0.61 -29.63 -9.35
C THR A 595 0.32 -31.12 -9.52
N GLY A 596 -0.97 -31.47 -9.61
CA GLY A 596 -1.43 -32.86 -9.85
C GLY A 596 -1.25 -33.85 -8.70
N LYS A 597 -0.60 -33.48 -7.58
CA LYS A 597 -0.57 -34.33 -6.37
C LYS A 597 -1.88 -34.22 -5.58
N PRO A 598 -2.35 -35.31 -4.94
CA PRO A 598 -3.54 -35.30 -4.08
C PRO A 598 -3.25 -34.63 -2.74
N TYR A 599 -4.21 -33.86 -2.25
CA TYR A 599 -4.20 -33.21 -0.93
C TYR A 599 -5.52 -33.45 -0.20
N ARG A 600 -5.46 -33.57 1.12
CA ARG A 600 -6.61 -33.34 2.00
C ARG A 600 -6.60 -31.88 2.45
N ILE A 601 -7.75 -31.22 2.33
CA ILE A 601 -7.98 -29.83 2.75
C ILE A 601 -8.78 -29.88 4.05
N GLU A 602 -8.23 -29.32 5.12
CA GLU A 602 -8.74 -29.46 6.49
C GLU A 602 -8.64 -28.11 7.22
N ALA A 603 -9.75 -27.58 7.70
CA ALA A 603 -9.80 -26.32 8.43
C ALA A 603 -9.25 -26.48 9.85
N THR A 604 -8.73 -25.40 10.44
CA THR A 604 -8.22 -25.43 11.84
C THR A 604 -9.32 -25.71 12.89
N GLY A 605 -10.60 -25.58 12.51
CA GLY A 605 -11.74 -26.07 13.29
C GLY A 605 -12.01 -27.58 13.21
N GLY A 606 -11.22 -28.35 12.46
CA GLY A 606 -11.34 -29.81 12.29
C GLY A 606 -12.29 -30.28 11.17
N ALA A 607 -13.05 -29.38 10.55
CA ALA A 607 -13.85 -29.67 9.36
C ALA A 607 -12.96 -29.96 8.14
N LYS A 608 -13.38 -30.89 7.28
CA LYS A 608 -12.66 -31.32 6.07
C LYS A 608 -13.49 -31.01 4.85
N LEU A 609 -12.84 -30.62 3.75
CA LEU A 609 -13.54 -30.36 2.50
C LEU A 609 -14.02 -31.70 1.90
N GLY A 610 -15.32 -31.92 2.02
CA GLY A 610 -16.06 -32.96 1.31
C GLY A 610 -17.16 -32.32 0.47
N VAL A 611 -17.22 -32.64 -0.82
CA VAL A 611 -18.27 -32.20 -1.77
C VAL A 611 -18.51 -33.38 -2.72
N ASP A 612 -19.77 -33.79 -2.91
CA ASP A 612 -20.17 -34.89 -3.80
C ASP A 612 -19.31 -36.16 -3.63
N GLU A 613 -19.18 -36.64 -2.38
CA GLU A 613 -18.30 -37.75 -1.92
C GLU A 613 -16.78 -37.54 -2.10
N ALA A 614 -16.33 -36.53 -2.85
CA ALA A 614 -14.91 -36.24 -3.03
C ALA A 614 -14.28 -35.69 -1.74
N SER A 615 -13.18 -36.32 -1.29
CA SER A 615 -12.47 -35.98 -0.04
C SER A 615 -10.95 -35.79 -0.20
N ALA A 616 -10.48 -35.84 -1.45
CA ALA A 616 -9.11 -35.59 -1.86
C ALA A 616 -9.10 -34.68 -3.10
N TRP A 617 -8.10 -33.82 -3.21
CA TRP A 617 -8.12 -32.65 -4.08
C TRP A 617 -6.77 -32.45 -4.78
N ARG A 618 -6.79 -32.31 -6.11
CA ARG A 618 -5.62 -31.92 -6.92
C ARG A 618 -5.69 -30.44 -7.25
N PHE A 619 -4.52 -29.80 -7.36
CA PHE A 619 -4.40 -28.40 -7.79
C PHE A 619 -3.69 -28.31 -9.13
N THR A 620 -4.17 -27.41 -9.99
CA THR A 620 -3.55 -27.05 -11.27
C THR A 620 -3.47 -25.54 -11.38
N SER A 621 -2.28 -24.98 -11.62
CA SER A 621 -2.12 -23.53 -11.76
C SER A 621 -2.71 -23.04 -13.10
N THR A 622 -3.28 -21.83 -13.09
CA THR A 622 -3.70 -21.12 -14.30
C THR A 622 -2.56 -20.31 -14.94
N GLU A 623 -1.33 -20.41 -14.42
CA GLU A 623 -0.15 -19.59 -14.75
C GLU A 623 -0.31 -18.07 -14.45
N ASP A 624 -1.41 -17.70 -13.78
CA ASP A 624 -1.88 -16.33 -13.53
C ASP A 624 -2.01 -16.02 -12.01
N GLY A 625 -1.36 -16.83 -11.16
CA GLY A 625 -1.46 -16.75 -9.69
C GLY A 625 -2.65 -17.49 -9.07
N PHE A 626 -3.62 -17.89 -9.90
CA PHE A 626 -4.77 -18.69 -9.51
C PHE A 626 -4.56 -20.19 -9.81
N PHE A 627 -5.46 -21.00 -9.28
CA PHE A 627 -5.49 -22.45 -9.40
C PHE A 627 -6.92 -22.94 -9.63
N THR A 628 -7.10 -23.97 -10.44
CA THR A 628 -8.29 -24.83 -10.38
C THR A 628 -8.06 -25.94 -9.36
N ILE A 629 -9.15 -26.40 -8.74
CA ILE A 629 -9.13 -27.45 -7.71
C ILE A 629 -10.00 -28.60 -8.21
N THR A 630 -9.39 -29.73 -8.55
CA THR A 630 -10.04 -30.90 -9.15
C THR A 630 -10.27 -31.98 -8.08
N ALA A 631 -11.44 -32.62 -8.08
CA ALA A 631 -11.72 -33.77 -7.20
C ALA A 631 -10.86 -34.99 -7.61
N ASP A 632 -10.28 -35.71 -6.63
CA ASP A 632 -9.36 -36.81 -6.97
C ASP A 632 -10.08 -38.00 -7.59
N GLY A 633 -9.71 -38.36 -8.82
CA GLY A 633 -10.34 -39.43 -9.59
C GLY A 633 -11.54 -38.98 -10.44
N SER A 634 -11.84 -37.67 -10.46
CA SER A 634 -12.79 -37.04 -11.38
C SER A 634 -12.08 -35.97 -12.21
N ASP A 635 -12.68 -35.57 -13.34
CA ASP A 635 -12.28 -34.38 -14.10
C ASP A 635 -13.01 -33.11 -13.62
N GLN A 636 -13.97 -33.24 -12.69
CA GLN A 636 -14.74 -32.11 -12.17
C GLN A 636 -13.91 -31.20 -11.25
N VAL A 637 -14.15 -29.90 -11.35
CA VAL A 637 -13.51 -28.85 -10.57
C VAL A 637 -14.48 -28.14 -9.63
N LEU A 638 -13.96 -27.73 -8.48
CA LEU A 638 -14.67 -26.97 -7.46
C LEU A 638 -14.81 -25.50 -7.89
N GLY A 639 -16.03 -24.97 -7.90
CA GLY A 639 -16.29 -23.56 -8.20
C GLY A 639 -17.61 -23.06 -7.62
N VAL A 640 -17.84 -21.75 -7.72
CA VAL A 640 -19.12 -21.10 -7.45
C VAL A 640 -19.88 -20.83 -8.75
N ASP A 641 -21.21 -20.67 -8.66
CA ASP A 641 -22.04 -20.26 -9.79
C ASP A 641 -21.73 -18.81 -10.21
N ALA A 642 -20.97 -18.66 -11.29
CA ALA A 642 -20.58 -17.36 -11.82
C ALA A 642 -21.61 -16.73 -12.80
N SER A 643 -22.85 -17.22 -12.83
CA SER A 643 -23.92 -16.63 -13.64
C SER A 643 -24.52 -15.34 -13.04
N GLY A 644 -24.24 -15.02 -11.77
CA GLY A 644 -24.69 -13.78 -11.15
C GLY A 644 -24.40 -13.71 -9.63
N ASN A 645 -25.11 -12.80 -8.95
CA ASN A 645 -24.89 -12.48 -7.54
C ASN A 645 -24.91 -13.70 -6.61
N ALA A 646 -25.69 -14.75 -6.92
CA ALA A 646 -25.81 -15.94 -6.09
C ALA A 646 -24.46 -16.64 -5.77
N GLY A 647 -23.49 -16.65 -6.69
CA GLY A 647 -22.14 -17.19 -6.43
C GLY A 647 -21.19 -16.22 -5.71
N ARG A 648 -21.59 -14.95 -5.56
CA ARG A 648 -20.88 -13.92 -4.80
C ARG A 648 -21.47 -13.65 -3.42
N ALA A 649 -22.70 -14.10 -3.18
CA ALA A 649 -23.40 -13.97 -1.91
C ALA A 649 -22.63 -14.66 -0.77
N TRP A 650 -22.69 -14.08 0.42
CA TRP A 650 -22.08 -14.68 1.60
C TRP A 650 -22.83 -15.96 1.96
N GLY A 651 -22.15 -17.11 1.91
CA GLY A 651 -22.78 -18.42 2.12
C GLY A 651 -23.08 -19.20 0.84
N ALA A 652 -22.68 -18.70 -0.34
CA ALA A 652 -22.80 -19.49 -1.57
C ALA A 652 -22.06 -20.83 -1.44
N VAL A 653 -22.70 -21.93 -1.89
CA VAL A 653 -22.16 -23.29 -1.79
C VAL A 653 -21.34 -23.61 -3.05
N PRO A 654 -20.03 -23.90 -2.94
CA PRO A 654 -19.25 -24.41 -4.07
C PRO A 654 -19.67 -25.83 -4.46
N ALA A 655 -19.70 -26.12 -5.76
CA ALA A 655 -20.10 -27.41 -6.32
C ALA A 655 -19.03 -27.98 -7.27
N LEU A 656 -19.13 -29.27 -7.59
CA LEU A 656 -18.31 -29.90 -8.63
C LEU A 656 -18.93 -29.76 -10.02
N ALA A 657 -18.27 -28.98 -10.89
CA ALA A 657 -18.69 -28.76 -12.28
C ALA A 657 -17.65 -29.29 -13.28
N ALA A 658 -18.06 -29.48 -14.53
CA ALA A 658 -17.11 -29.70 -15.62
C ALA A 658 -16.21 -28.45 -15.81
N PRO A 659 -14.91 -28.61 -16.16
CA PRO A 659 -14.02 -27.47 -16.37
C PRO A 659 -14.52 -26.55 -17.49
N ALA A 660 -14.70 -25.27 -17.19
CA ALA A 660 -15.09 -24.25 -18.15
C ALA A 660 -13.87 -23.71 -18.90
N SER A 661 -13.96 -23.63 -20.23
CA SER A 661 -12.87 -23.18 -21.11
C SER A 661 -12.66 -21.65 -21.09
N GLU A 662 -13.73 -20.88 -20.86
CA GLU A 662 -13.75 -19.42 -21.01
C GLU A 662 -14.87 -18.76 -20.19
N GLY A 663 -14.94 -17.43 -20.24
CA GLY A 663 -15.98 -16.62 -19.59
C GLY A 663 -15.97 -16.66 -18.05
N ASP A 664 -16.98 -16.03 -17.44
CA ASP A 664 -17.06 -15.91 -15.99
C ASP A 664 -17.22 -17.28 -15.30
N ALA A 665 -17.80 -18.28 -15.96
CA ALA A 665 -17.83 -19.67 -15.49
C ALA A 665 -16.43 -20.24 -15.21
N ARG A 666 -15.43 -19.92 -16.05
CA ARG A 666 -14.02 -20.28 -15.81
C ARG A 666 -13.40 -19.49 -14.66
N ILE A 667 -13.89 -18.29 -14.36
CA ILE A 667 -13.44 -17.46 -13.24
C ILE A 667 -14.04 -17.96 -11.91
N GLY A 668 -15.30 -18.41 -11.91
CA GLY A 668 -15.95 -19.04 -10.75
C GLY A 668 -15.26 -20.33 -10.25
N GLN A 669 -14.50 -21.00 -11.12
CA GLN A 669 -13.72 -22.21 -10.83
C GLN A 669 -12.26 -21.92 -10.40
N GLN A 670 -11.87 -20.65 -10.24
CA GLN A 670 -10.51 -20.25 -9.89
C GLN A 670 -10.37 -19.78 -8.45
N TRP A 671 -9.27 -20.20 -7.83
CA TRP A 671 -8.95 -19.95 -6.43
C TRP A 671 -7.50 -19.46 -6.29
N SER A 672 -7.28 -18.44 -5.47
CA SER A 672 -5.95 -17.97 -5.06
C SER A 672 -5.64 -18.46 -3.64
N PHE A 673 -4.34 -18.59 -3.34
CA PHE A 673 -3.87 -18.89 -1.99
C PHE A 673 -3.49 -17.59 -1.27
N GLN A 674 -4.29 -17.16 -0.29
CA GLN A 674 -3.89 -16.13 0.65
C GLN A 674 -3.19 -16.80 1.84
N ARG A 675 -1.90 -16.54 2.05
CA ARG A 675 -1.18 -17.04 3.24
C ARG A 675 -1.61 -16.25 4.46
N VAL A 676 -1.99 -16.91 5.55
CA VAL A 676 -2.42 -16.23 6.78
C VAL A 676 -1.17 -15.65 7.46
N THR A 677 -1.15 -14.34 7.68
CA THR A 677 -0.12 -13.69 8.50
C THR A 677 -0.69 -13.29 9.86
N ARG A 678 0.17 -13.24 10.88
CA ARG A 678 -0.17 -12.84 12.25
C ARG A 678 0.79 -11.74 12.69
N VAL A 679 0.26 -10.55 12.95
CA VAL A 679 1.05 -9.42 13.46
C VAL A 679 1.25 -9.60 14.97
N SER A 680 2.49 -9.49 15.45
CA SER A 680 2.80 -9.68 16.88
C SER A 680 2.64 -8.38 17.66
N GLY A 681 1.43 -8.12 18.16
CA GLY A 681 1.04 -6.84 18.74
C GLY A 681 0.76 -5.78 17.67
N ASP A 682 0.24 -4.62 18.07
CA ASP A 682 -0.42 -3.68 17.15
C ASP A 682 0.55 -2.97 16.18
N ARG A 683 1.86 -3.05 16.41
CA ARG A 683 2.88 -2.16 15.83
C ARG A 683 3.94 -2.87 14.98
N GLY A 684 3.93 -4.20 14.90
CA GLY A 684 4.96 -4.98 14.22
C GLY A 684 4.70 -5.27 12.74
N PRO A 685 5.66 -5.91 12.05
CA PRO A 685 5.47 -6.59 10.77
C PRO A 685 4.69 -7.91 10.91
N GLY A 686 4.12 -8.39 9.81
CA GLY A 686 3.35 -9.63 9.74
C GLY A 686 4.23 -10.88 9.73
N LYS A 687 3.96 -11.84 10.61
CA LYS A 687 4.59 -13.18 10.54
C LYS A 687 3.70 -14.15 9.79
N ALA A 688 4.11 -14.54 8.59
CA ALA A 688 3.41 -15.55 7.81
C ALA A 688 3.42 -16.91 8.52
N THR A 689 2.29 -17.63 8.43
CA THR A 689 2.08 -18.96 9.02
C THR A 689 1.97 -20.03 7.93
N ASP A 690 1.92 -21.31 8.30
CA ASP A 690 1.71 -22.39 7.34
C ASP A 690 0.20 -22.69 7.08
N GLU A 691 -0.67 -21.78 7.53
CA GLU A 691 -2.11 -21.79 7.27
C GLU A 691 -2.44 -20.91 6.05
N TYR A 692 -3.38 -21.34 5.22
CA TYR A 692 -3.82 -20.62 4.02
C TYR A 692 -5.34 -20.43 4.00
N ARG A 693 -5.82 -19.39 3.33
CA ARG A 693 -7.21 -19.30 2.86
C ARG A 693 -7.23 -19.53 1.35
N LEU A 694 -8.23 -20.29 0.87
CA LEU A 694 -8.53 -20.41 -0.55
C LEU A 694 -9.57 -19.33 -0.91
N VAL A 695 -9.17 -18.33 -1.68
CA VAL A 695 -10.04 -17.18 -2.03
C VAL A 695 -10.49 -17.30 -3.48
N ASN A 696 -11.80 -17.36 -3.70
CA ASN A 696 -12.40 -17.52 -5.03
C ASN A 696 -12.27 -16.24 -5.86
N ARG A 697 -11.88 -16.36 -7.14
CA ARG A 697 -11.62 -15.20 -8.02
C ARG A 697 -12.88 -14.40 -8.36
N TYR A 698 -14.02 -15.06 -8.57
CA TYR A 698 -15.27 -14.39 -8.99
C TYR A 698 -15.94 -13.60 -7.85
N SER A 699 -15.82 -14.09 -6.62
CA SER A 699 -16.51 -13.53 -5.45
C SER A 699 -15.61 -12.76 -4.47
N GLY A 700 -14.28 -12.96 -4.52
CA GLY A 700 -13.35 -12.40 -3.52
C GLY A 700 -13.48 -13.04 -2.12
N LEU A 701 -14.34 -14.05 -1.97
CA LEU A 701 -14.65 -14.70 -0.70
C LEU A 701 -13.76 -15.93 -0.43
N ALA A 702 -13.48 -16.20 0.84
CA ALA A 702 -12.72 -17.38 1.26
C ALA A 702 -13.61 -18.63 1.40
N LEU A 703 -13.07 -19.80 1.05
CA LEU A 703 -13.64 -21.09 1.38
C LEU A 703 -13.70 -21.29 2.90
N SER A 704 -14.89 -21.57 3.42
CA SER A 704 -15.18 -21.82 4.83
C SER A 704 -15.76 -23.22 4.99
N LEU A 705 -15.13 -24.07 5.82
CA LEU A 705 -15.55 -25.46 6.04
C LEU A 705 -16.39 -25.59 7.31
N GLY A 706 -17.58 -26.18 7.18
CA GLY A 706 -18.57 -26.33 8.24
C GLY A 706 -18.73 -27.77 8.76
N SER A 707 -19.63 -27.92 9.73
CA SER A 707 -20.13 -29.23 10.20
C SER A 707 -21.60 -29.46 9.84
N ASP A 708 -22.19 -28.60 8.99
CA ASP A 708 -23.51 -28.84 8.41
C ASP A 708 -23.36 -29.88 7.28
N ALA A 709 -24.09 -30.99 7.38
CA ALA A 709 -24.06 -32.04 6.37
C ALA A 709 -24.69 -31.62 5.03
N ASN A 710 -25.51 -30.56 5.03
CA ASN A 710 -26.16 -30.01 3.82
C ASN A 710 -25.32 -28.92 3.14
N ALA A 711 -24.37 -28.33 3.87
CA ALA A 711 -23.49 -27.26 3.41
C ALA A 711 -22.08 -27.41 4.03
N PRO A 712 -21.35 -28.51 3.75
CA PRO A 712 -20.04 -28.80 4.35
C PRO A 712 -18.96 -27.78 3.97
N ALA A 713 -19.14 -27.07 2.86
CA ALA A 713 -18.31 -25.96 2.44
C ALA A 713 -19.16 -24.83 1.84
N VAL A 714 -18.77 -23.58 2.12
CA VAL A 714 -19.44 -22.34 1.68
C VAL A 714 -18.40 -21.24 1.49
N THR A 715 -18.66 -20.25 0.63
CA THR A 715 -17.80 -19.04 0.54
C THR A 715 -18.21 -17.99 1.59
N ALA A 716 -17.24 -17.31 2.18
CA ALA A 716 -17.42 -16.40 3.31
C ALA A 716 -16.57 -15.13 3.19
N PRO A 717 -16.99 -13.99 3.78
CA PRO A 717 -16.11 -12.85 4.00
C PRO A 717 -14.84 -13.26 4.75
N ILE A 718 -13.69 -12.72 4.36
CA ILE A 718 -12.42 -13.11 4.98
C ILE A 718 -12.38 -12.59 6.43
N ARG A 719 -12.18 -13.51 7.38
CA ARG A 719 -12.18 -13.20 8.81
C ARG A 719 -10.80 -13.38 9.43
N GLN A 720 -10.41 -12.39 10.23
CA GLN A 720 -9.27 -12.40 11.17
C GLN A 720 -9.74 -12.31 12.64
N TRP A 721 -11.07 -12.28 12.86
CA TRP A 721 -11.74 -12.32 14.16
C TRP A 721 -13.04 -13.13 14.05
N ASN A 722 -13.50 -13.67 15.17
CA ASN A 722 -14.84 -14.27 15.26
C ASN A 722 -15.89 -13.17 15.49
N ALA A 723 -17.06 -13.32 14.86
CA ALA A 723 -18.20 -12.42 15.05
C ALA A 723 -18.60 -12.36 16.54
N GLN A 724 -19.03 -11.17 16.99
CA GLN A 724 -19.48 -10.98 18.37
C GLN A 724 -20.92 -11.52 18.59
N PRO A 725 -21.30 -11.89 19.83
CA PRO A 725 -22.67 -12.30 20.13
C PRO A 725 -23.68 -11.20 19.75
N GLY A 726 -24.68 -11.54 18.94
CA GLY A 726 -25.66 -10.60 18.41
C GLY A 726 -25.35 -10.02 17.02
N ALA A 727 -24.25 -10.44 16.39
CA ALA A 727 -23.99 -10.19 14.96
C ALA A 727 -25.18 -10.63 14.08
N THR A 728 -25.51 -9.81 13.07
CA THR A 728 -26.64 -9.99 12.14
C THR A 728 -26.21 -10.35 10.71
N GLY A 729 -24.91 -10.25 10.41
CA GLY A 729 -24.31 -10.65 9.15
C GLY A 729 -23.81 -12.11 9.18
N ASP A 730 -22.60 -12.32 8.68
CA ASP A 730 -21.91 -13.60 8.76
C ASP A 730 -21.46 -13.93 10.19
N VAL A 731 -21.61 -15.19 10.61
CA VAL A 731 -21.20 -15.67 11.94
C VAL A 731 -20.22 -16.86 11.90
N ARG A 732 -19.64 -17.17 10.73
CA ARG A 732 -18.69 -18.29 10.59
C ARG A 732 -17.35 -17.94 11.28
N PRO A 733 -16.73 -18.86 12.02
CA PRO A 733 -15.52 -18.55 12.78
C PRO A 733 -14.30 -18.46 11.86
N GLU A 734 -13.33 -17.64 12.25
CA GLU A 734 -12.03 -17.50 11.58
C GLU A 734 -11.32 -18.85 11.37
N SER A 735 -11.50 -19.79 12.32
CA SER A 735 -10.94 -21.14 12.27
C SER A 735 -11.53 -22.06 11.19
N SER A 736 -12.70 -21.73 10.61
CA SER A 736 -13.30 -22.47 9.48
C SER A 736 -12.69 -22.09 8.12
N GLN A 737 -12.02 -20.94 8.04
CA GLN A 737 -11.42 -20.38 6.83
C GLN A 737 -9.91 -20.59 6.74
N ARG A 738 -9.22 -20.75 7.89
CA ARG A 738 -7.81 -21.14 7.92
C ARG A 738 -7.69 -22.64 7.60
N LEU A 739 -7.04 -22.97 6.50
CA LEU A 739 -6.91 -24.33 5.96
C LEU A 739 -5.46 -24.83 6.05
N ALA A 740 -5.32 -26.10 6.43
CA ALA A 740 -4.11 -26.89 6.28
C ALA A 740 -4.23 -27.79 5.04
N LEU A 741 -3.14 -27.88 4.28
CA LEU A 741 -3.06 -28.61 3.01
C LEU A 741 -2.16 -29.84 3.20
N THR A 742 -2.74 -30.98 3.55
CA THR A 742 -1.97 -32.21 3.83
C THR A 742 -1.78 -33.03 2.56
N PRO A 743 -0.55 -33.25 2.05
CA PRO A 743 -0.31 -34.15 0.93
C PRO A 743 -0.78 -35.57 1.26
N LEU A 744 -1.40 -36.23 0.28
CA LEU A 744 -1.74 -37.64 0.33
C LEU A 744 -0.69 -38.44 -0.48
N PRO A 745 -0.48 -39.74 -0.18
CA PRO A 745 0.58 -40.56 -0.80
C PRO A 745 0.51 -40.63 -2.34
#